data_AF-A0A2T4VJU2-F1
#
_entry.id   AF-A0A2T4VJU2-F1
#
_cell.length_a   1.000
_cell.length_b   1.000
_cell.length_c   1.000
_cell.angle_alpha   90.00
_cell.angle_beta   90.00
_cell.angle_gamma   90.00
#
_symmetry.space_group_name_H-M   'P 1'
#
loop_
_entity.id
_entity.type
_entity.pdbx_description
1 polymer ?
#
loop_
_entity_poly.entity_id
_entity_poly.type
_entity_poly.pdbx_seq_one_letter_code
_entity_poly.pdbx_strand_id
1 'polypeptide(L)'
;MGSMVSVLSRWARGFQALLLASCLVASMSAAGEELRRVRVTLSAEAHSRAEALSPRLEDWKEGVLSLRVVDPGRLVVKAGAEVIAAAALGWGEDQRLRVDALEAYPPEALPRIINRERGREEVEVDVPEGVGAGEQLTLTYEWDWKHAGKPALERTWRLPPMEDIPPEWLEDEPSEPEWEVTPEDEASAQAFLSPELAPLPVQVDPARPELLWVAGYASREEIASRLFGDSAAAGTFDIEPRAPPSSAVEGLQVCVRVRHPPALVPELLATMCRALDAQLEADVVWSRSQLSSASLDRAGAAALVERGLRWAQRSEILDGAGQSYFDRYLQALEPLRNESQRGHILGEASEPLRKAIALRSKRFRASDSVADGPSVLAPGSVVGRFYFADGSSVQVRTLLLLTEETSLERAELRVRNLPRSTPRVIIPGEDGRWRGYSAEFNTVAGAPEPLEHPEGNAYWYYPGTLLIRPGDWRPGLGAGTGELAALRRELLQTALATATPEAPQPLVALDHDVLSLLTPDERLGVFNTFLTGPALTSDIREDAVHLLARVLLSTPDREFPPLERRLTSSGALEKLLGSNAPEYKMLLGQAFTRKALASFPLRLELLESLPTFHLGREGETTYLLNVPSGLVPTVLVAPEAWAAQQGVHLGAEPALPGEAIGPSQRMALYFQPVQQKFEACYLSSTEPAPRSRALHPLEWVQVEVHGPQPRTHLMTAMELALLASTPDTLLLWSAVGRISEMHMVYGAVSALGRVPLLTGVPATAAQGSTLAGARGAAVRLFVGRMSLVTTLAVVDTYRDELSRTPEGRAFLAVHDLAMVALAGRDISKLATSGIGRELVHRGGLALSAAGARASSGLRESVESIQALVKTLERMLAEGKAVATPDGLRFSLPGGAEAFKQAFFAVRGEMAAARALGGIRGAGLAAEEAEKTLEALKLLAAESQEMGRAYNAVARRAAALPADKAQAYLAAVQNMHAATRSAAKPALAELLRRSGAPSLKDPLAFLKEAEWLVSHSELEAEAVAELARKARRGRVDLSWIRSTGLTMEELNFMARNEKTAWRLFRRAAAEPGSLEMQLQARERLRGIAAEMLTERNARKLFPGFRLTGRQVKMKEGHIIDNVLTATMGPKLQHGVEVKGWNDNRWRKALDTWLARQGGATLNEQQDALVKQLQHLLDQLADAANAPRGKPFLVVTDKLSGPTREKLTDFLRTNARGTQVIEVEEVRILEKTKQLRAALNLPENLSGGAP
;
A
#
# COMPACT_ATOMS: atom_id res chain seq x y z
N MET A 1 -31.35 -14.35 2.87
CA MET A 1 -31.36 -12.86 2.80
C MET A 1 -30.15 -12.18 3.47
N GLY A 2 -29.40 -12.82 4.39
CA GLY A 2 -28.23 -12.19 5.06
C GLY A 2 -26.95 -11.99 4.22
N SER A 3 -26.75 -12.75 3.13
CA SER A 3 -25.54 -12.65 2.29
C SER A 3 -25.52 -11.37 1.41
N MET A 4 -26.70 -10.95 0.92
CA MET A 4 -26.85 -9.76 0.06
C MET A 4 -26.62 -8.45 0.82
N VAL A 5 -26.97 -8.41 2.11
CA VAL A 5 -26.75 -7.26 3.00
C VAL A 5 -25.27 -7.07 3.36
N SER A 6 -24.48 -8.15 3.46
CA SER A 6 -23.04 -8.06 3.74
C SER A 6 -22.23 -7.46 2.57
N VAL A 7 -22.61 -7.82 1.33
CA VAL A 7 -22.00 -7.30 0.10
C VAL A 7 -22.40 -5.84 -0.11
N LEU A 8 -23.66 -5.49 0.12
CA LEU A 8 -24.12 -4.09 0.12
C LEU A 8 -23.44 -3.24 1.21
N SER A 9 -23.12 -3.80 2.39
CA SER A 9 -22.42 -3.05 3.46
C SER A 9 -20.94 -2.79 3.16
N ARG A 10 -20.27 -3.69 2.43
CA ARG A 10 -18.89 -3.48 1.95
C ARG A 10 -18.84 -2.48 0.79
N TRP A 11 -19.84 -2.53 -0.09
CA TRP A 11 -20.01 -1.54 -1.15
C TRP A 11 -20.37 -0.16 -0.60
N ALA A 12 -21.24 -0.07 0.41
CA ALA A 12 -21.60 1.19 1.07
C ALA A 12 -20.42 1.80 1.84
N ARG A 13 -19.60 0.98 2.52
CA ARG A 13 -18.38 1.45 3.21
C ARG A 13 -17.27 1.87 2.24
N GLY A 14 -17.10 1.16 1.12
CA GLY A 14 -16.19 1.58 0.04
C GLY A 14 -16.65 2.85 -0.65
N PHE A 15 -17.95 3.02 -0.85
CA PHE A 15 -18.54 4.23 -1.44
C PHE A 15 -18.54 5.42 -0.46
N GLN A 16 -18.75 5.18 0.84
CA GLN A 16 -18.59 6.19 1.90
C GLN A 16 -17.13 6.58 2.11
N ALA A 17 -16.17 5.65 2.03
CA ALA A 17 -14.74 5.99 2.08
C ALA A 17 -14.30 6.81 0.86
N LEU A 18 -14.85 6.52 -0.33
CA LEU A 18 -14.60 7.32 -1.53
C LEU A 18 -15.27 8.70 -1.46
N LEU A 19 -16.50 8.80 -0.93
CA LEU A 19 -17.20 10.07 -0.69
C LEU A 19 -16.54 10.87 0.43
N LEU A 20 -16.06 10.23 1.50
CA LEU A 20 -15.33 10.88 2.59
C LEU A 20 -13.95 11.33 2.14
N ALA A 21 -13.22 10.54 1.34
CA ALA A 21 -11.95 10.97 0.75
C ALA A 21 -12.15 12.13 -0.24
N SER A 22 -13.22 12.12 -1.03
CA SER A 22 -13.54 13.24 -1.94
C SER A 22 -14.13 14.47 -1.23
N CYS A 23 -14.79 14.31 -0.07
CA CYS A 23 -15.24 15.42 0.78
C CYS A 23 -14.12 15.99 1.69
N LEU A 24 -13.19 15.15 2.18
CA LEU A 24 -12.00 15.58 2.93
C LEU A 24 -11.03 16.33 2.01
N VAL A 25 -10.85 15.87 0.79
CA VAL A 25 -10.03 16.59 -0.22
C VAL A 25 -10.71 17.89 -0.69
N ALA A 26 -12.05 17.95 -0.71
CA ALA A 26 -12.77 19.20 -0.98
C ALA A 26 -12.76 20.19 0.20
N SER A 27 -12.53 19.74 1.43
CA SER A 27 -12.40 20.59 2.63
C SER A 27 -10.94 20.94 2.97
N MET A 28 -9.96 20.19 2.48
CA MET A 28 -8.53 20.52 2.56
C MET A 28 -8.01 21.39 1.41
N SER A 29 -8.86 21.81 0.46
CA SER A 29 -8.52 22.80 -0.57
C SER A 29 -8.43 24.26 -0.05
N ALA A 30 -8.25 24.44 1.26
CA ALA A 30 -7.94 25.73 1.88
C ALA A 30 -6.83 25.58 2.94
N ALA A 31 -5.78 24.80 2.65
CA ALA A 31 -4.48 24.89 3.32
C ALA A 31 -3.44 24.13 2.49
N GLY A 32 -2.83 24.81 1.52
CA GLY A 32 -1.56 24.33 0.97
C GLY A 32 -0.46 24.72 1.96
N GLU A 33 0.26 23.75 2.51
CA GLU A 33 1.48 24.02 3.28
C GLU A 33 2.56 24.53 2.30
N GLU A 34 2.66 25.85 2.21
CA GLU A 34 3.78 26.56 1.59
C GLU A 34 5.05 26.34 2.41
N LEU A 35 6.15 26.07 1.72
CA LEU A 35 7.52 26.14 2.25
C LEU A 35 7.68 27.46 3.03
N ARG A 36 8.15 27.35 4.29
CA ARG A 36 8.41 28.48 5.19
C ARG A 36 9.49 29.41 4.61
N ARG A 37 9.06 30.38 3.81
CA ARG A 37 9.82 31.58 3.42
C ARG A 37 9.09 32.79 3.98
N VAL A 38 9.80 33.76 4.55
CA VAL A 38 9.18 35.00 5.05
C VAL A 38 8.67 35.81 3.87
N ARG A 39 7.36 35.77 3.61
CA ARG A 39 6.70 36.51 2.54
C ARG A 39 6.02 37.76 3.10
N VAL A 40 6.59 38.94 2.86
CA VAL A 40 5.95 40.21 3.28
C VAL A 40 5.01 40.69 2.17
N THR A 41 3.74 40.92 2.49
CA THR A 41 2.78 41.45 1.52
C THR A 41 2.70 42.98 1.63
N LEU A 42 3.09 43.68 0.56
CA LEU A 42 3.06 45.13 0.45
C LEU A 42 1.67 45.59 -0.01
N SER A 43 0.75 45.74 0.95
CA SER A 43 -0.59 46.28 0.71
C SER A 43 -1.00 47.33 1.75
N ALA A 44 -1.53 48.46 1.27
CA ALA A 44 -1.97 49.58 2.09
C ALA A 44 -3.28 49.30 2.85
N GLU A 45 -4.07 48.29 2.44
CA GLU A 45 -5.26 47.82 3.17
C GLU A 45 -4.90 46.76 4.21
N ALA A 46 -4.09 45.77 3.84
CA ALA A 46 -3.66 44.72 4.77
C ALA A 46 -2.85 45.31 5.94
N HIS A 47 -2.02 46.33 5.68
CA HIS A 47 -1.22 46.99 6.71
C HIS A 47 -2.06 47.77 7.75
N SER A 48 -3.25 48.26 7.38
CA SER A 48 -4.14 48.97 8.30
C SER A 48 -4.80 48.06 9.36
N ARG A 49 -4.64 46.74 9.23
CA ARG A 49 -5.18 45.73 10.14
C ARG A 49 -4.05 44.90 10.74
N ALA A 50 -3.83 45.12 12.03
CA ALA A 50 -3.17 44.27 13.02
C ALA A 50 -1.66 44.44 13.30
N GLU A 51 -1.37 44.57 14.61
CA GLU A 51 -0.17 44.02 15.24
C GLU A 51 -0.02 42.55 14.84
N ALA A 52 1.10 42.22 14.18
CA ALA A 52 1.47 40.86 13.84
C ALA A 52 2.84 40.55 14.47
N LEU A 53 2.96 39.35 15.04
CA LEU A 53 4.11 38.84 15.79
C LEU A 53 5.39 38.75 14.95
N SER A 54 6.54 39.04 15.57
CA SER A 54 7.87 38.89 14.97
C SER A 54 8.21 37.42 14.68
N PRO A 55 8.83 37.09 13.52
CA PRO A 55 9.24 35.73 13.16
C PRO A 55 10.43 35.21 13.99
N ARG A 56 10.62 33.87 14.00
CA ARG A 56 11.64 33.16 14.81
C ARG A 56 12.95 32.96 14.03
N LEU A 57 14.04 32.65 14.75
CA LEU A 57 15.39 32.48 14.21
C LEU A 57 15.50 31.38 13.11
N GLU A 58 14.61 30.38 13.18
CA GLU A 58 14.55 29.22 12.27
C GLU A 58 13.98 29.56 10.87
N ASP A 59 13.40 30.75 10.70
CA ASP A 59 12.71 31.16 9.47
C ASP A 59 13.64 31.88 8.46
N TRP A 60 14.94 32.02 8.79
CA TRP A 60 15.98 32.64 7.96
C TRP A 60 16.90 31.57 7.37
N LYS A 61 16.51 30.92 6.28
CA LYS A 61 17.43 30.12 5.46
C LYS A 61 17.70 30.84 4.14
N GLU A 62 18.98 30.96 3.78
CA GLU A 62 19.52 31.43 2.50
C GLU A 62 19.59 32.95 2.24
N GLY A 63 19.35 33.82 3.23
CA GLY A 63 19.67 35.26 3.09
C GLY A 63 18.81 36.06 2.09
N VAL A 64 17.64 35.56 1.67
CA VAL A 64 16.76 36.24 0.69
C VAL A 64 15.43 36.66 1.30
N LEU A 65 15.03 37.92 1.10
CA LEU A 65 13.75 38.49 1.53
C LEU A 65 12.75 38.56 0.36
N SER A 66 11.68 37.75 0.41
CA SER A 66 10.63 37.75 -0.63
C SER A 66 9.46 38.70 -0.28
N LEU A 67 9.14 39.61 -1.19
CA LEU A 67 8.11 40.65 -1.05
C LEU A 67 7.03 40.48 -2.12
N ARG A 68 5.78 40.34 -1.70
CA ARG A 68 4.62 40.32 -2.61
C ARG A 68 4.07 41.73 -2.78
N VAL A 69 4.08 42.25 -4.01
CA VAL A 69 3.68 43.62 -4.31
C VAL A 69 2.22 43.65 -4.73
N VAL A 70 1.37 44.23 -3.89
CA VAL A 70 -0.06 44.40 -4.18
C VAL A 70 -0.36 45.85 -4.54
N ASP A 71 0.22 46.80 -3.80
CA ASP A 71 0.06 48.23 -4.04
C ASP A 71 1.41 48.88 -4.41
N PRO A 72 1.45 49.76 -5.43
CA PRO A 72 2.69 50.38 -5.89
C PRO A 72 3.22 51.40 -4.86
N GLY A 73 4.52 51.60 -4.83
CA GLY A 73 5.20 52.40 -3.82
C GLY A 73 6.72 52.40 -3.95
N ARG A 74 7.40 53.01 -2.98
CA ARG A 74 8.86 53.09 -2.89
C ARG A 74 9.35 52.18 -1.77
N LEU A 75 10.23 51.25 -2.10
CA LEU A 75 10.87 50.31 -1.19
C LEU A 75 12.27 50.78 -0.83
N VAL A 76 12.60 50.72 0.46
CA VAL A 76 13.95 50.84 0.99
C VAL A 76 14.18 49.75 2.04
N VAL A 77 15.25 48.98 1.93
CA VAL A 77 15.68 47.96 2.89
C VAL A 77 17.07 48.31 3.38
N LYS A 78 17.28 48.33 4.70
CA LYS A 78 18.54 48.68 5.36
C LYS A 78 18.94 47.60 6.35
N ALA A 79 20.24 47.37 6.52
CA ALA A 79 20.81 46.63 7.66
C ALA A 79 21.63 47.63 8.48
N GLY A 80 21.15 48.00 9.67
CA GLY A 80 21.75 49.09 10.44
C GLY A 80 21.70 50.42 9.69
N ALA A 81 22.87 51.01 9.43
CA ALA A 81 23.02 52.24 8.66
C ALA A 81 23.18 52.03 7.14
N GLU A 82 23.40 50.79 6.69
CA GLU A 82 23.69 50.45 5.30
C GLU A 82 22.41 50.14 4.50
N VAL A 83 22.31 50.61 3.26
CA VAL A 83 21.14 50.38 2.38
C VAL A 83 21.38 49.14 1.53
N ILE A 84 20.56 48.11 1.73
CA ILE A 84 20.68 46.82 1.04
C ILE A 84 19.96 46.85 -0.31
N ALA A 85 18.80 47.49 -0.38
CA ALA A 85 18.06 47.66 -1.63
C ALA A 85 17.14 48.88 -1.57
N ALA A 86 17.06 49.64 -2.66
CA ALA A 86 16.12 50.76 -2.80
C ALA A 86 15.56 50.87 -4.23
N ALA A 87 14.23 50.87 -4.37
CA ALA A 87 13.59 50.96 -5.68
C ALA A 87 12.14 51.50 -5.63
N ALA A 88 11.68 52.12 -6.71
CA ALA A 88 10.28 52.37 -6.97
C ALA A 88 9.63 51.14 -7.61
N LEU A 89 8.62 50.58 -6.96
CA LEU A 89 7.83 49.44 -7.44
C LEU A 89 6.50 49.96 -8.00
N GLY A 90 6.41 50.00 -9.33
CA GLY A 90 5.28 50.57 -10.06
C GLY A 90 4.64 49.59 -11.03
N TRP A 91 3.46 49.94 -11.55
CA TRP A 91 2.83 49.20 -12.64
C TRP A 91 3.23 49.81 -13.98
N GLY A 92 3.85 49.02 -14.87
CA GLY A 92 4.14 49.43 -16.23
C GLY A 92 2.89 49.62 -17.08
N GLU A 93 3.03 50.17 -18.29
CA GLU A 93 1.91 50.37 -19.22
C GLU A 93 1.19 49.06 -19.60
N ASP A 94 1.89 47.92 -19.50
CA ASP A 94 1.35 46.57 -19.71
C ASP A 94 0.63 45.99 -18.48
N GLN A 95 0.45 46.80 -17.42
CA GLN A 95 -0.09 46.42 -16.12
C GLN A 95 0.69 45.30 -15.41
N ARG A 96 1.99 45.18 -15.67
CA ARG A 96 2.89 44.27 -14.94
C ARG A 96 3.83 45.04 -14.03
N LEU A 97 4.32 44.37 -13.00
CA LEU A 97 5.21 44.97 -12.01
C LEU A 97 6.54 45.40 -12.67
N ARG A 98 6.92 46.65 -12.42
CA ARG A 98 8.17 47.29 -12.85
C ARG A 98 8.94 47.77 -11.61
N VAL A 99 10.27 47.65 -11.67
CA VAL A 99 11.21 48.09 -10.63
C VAL A 99 12.08 49.17 -11.26
N ASP A 100 12.03 50.39 -10.73
CA ASP A 100 12.81 51.54 -11.19
C ASP A 100 13.74 52.04 -10.08
N ALA A 101 14.96 52.47 -10.45
CA ALA A 101 15.92 53.00 -9.48
C ALA A 101 15.47 54.36 -8.91
N LEU A 102 15.84 54.65 -7.66
CA LEU A 102 15.54 55.91 -6.99
C LEU A 102 16.75 56.86 -7.06
N GLU A 103 16.61 58.04 -7.66
CA GLU A 103 17.71 59.01 -7.86
C GLU A 103 18.39 59.49 -6.57
N ALA A 104 17.71 59.39 -5.42
CA ALA A 104 18.21 59.84 -4.12
C ALA A 104 19.15 58.83 -3.42
N TYR A 105 19.36 57.64 -3.99
CA TYR A 105 20.21 56.58 -3.42
C TYR A 105 21.16 56.02 -4.50
N PRO A 106 22.46 55.76 -4.20
CA PRO A 106 23.38 55.14 -5.15
C PRO A 106 22.91 53.73 -5.55
N PRO A 107 23.31 53.19 -6.72
CA PRO A 107 22.74 51.99 -7.30
C PRO A 107 23.26 50.71 -6.61
N GLU A 108 22.76 50.42 -5.42
CA GLU A 108 23.01 49.18 -4.69
C GLU A 108 21.77 48.27 -4.80
N ALA A 109 22.02 47.01 -5.22
CA ALA A 109 21.12 45.92 -5.59
C ALA A 109 19.60 46.23 -5.74
N LEU A 110 19.12 46.33 -6.98
CA LEU A 110 17.68 46.40 -7.26
C LEU A 110 16.97 45.07 -6.89
N PRO A 111 15.77 45.11 -6.30
CA PRO A 111 14.98 43.91 -6.04
C PRO A 111 14.73 43.11 -7.32
N ARG A 112 14.97 41.81 -7.28
CA ARG A 112 14.79 40.91 -8.43
C ARG A 112 13.33 40.50 -8.56
N ILE A 113 12.75 40.69 -9.75
CA ILE A 113 11.37 40.24 -9.99
C ILE A 113 11.34 38.72 -10.19
N ILE A 114 10.62 38.01 -9.32
CA ILE A 114 10.46 36.56 -9.35
C ILE A 114 9.18 36.15 -10.04
N ASN A 115 8.12 36.95 -9.86
CA ASN A 115 6.84 36.68 -10.50
C ASN A 115 6.20 37.96 -11.04
N ARG A 116 5.76 37.91 -12.30
CA ARG A 116 5.08 39.00 -13.02
C ARG A 116 3.61 38.69 -13.31
N GLU A 117 3.09 37.56 -12.81
CA GLU A 117 1.69 37.18 -13.01
C GLU A 117 0.74 38.03 -12.18
N ARG A 118 -0.34 38.50 -12.82
CA ARG A 118 -1.30 39.42 -12.23
C ARG A 118 -1.96 38.86 -10.97
N GLY A 119 -1.78 39.53 -9.84
CA GLY A 119 -2.27 39.13 -8.51
C GLY A 119 -1.31 38.21 -7.73
N ARG A 120 -0.11 37.93 -8.25
CA ARG A 120 0.95 37.11 -7.63
C ARG A 120 2.33 37.74 -7.83
N GLU A 121 2.40 39.05 -8.00
CA GLU A 121 3.63 39.75 -8.30
C GLU A 121 4.56 39.77 -7.08
N GLU A 122 5.77 39.26 -7.28
CA GLU A 122 6.74 39.03 -6.21
C GLU A 122 8.13 39.49 -6.63
N VAL A 123 8.82 40.16 -5.70
CA VAL A 123 10.21 40.58 -5.82
C VAL A 123 11.02 40.03 -4.66
N GLU A 124 12.29 39.73 -4.89
CA GLU A 124 13.24 39.27 -3.89
C GLU A 124 14.36 40.29 -3.70
N VAL A 125 14.77 40.46 -2.44
CA VAL A 125 15.94 41.26 -2.05
C VAL A 125 16.95 40.30 -1.44
N ASP A 126 18.12 40.20 -2.06
CA ASP A 126 19.24 39.42 -1.53
C ASP A 126 19.91 40.23 -0.41
N VAL A 127 20.02 39.65 0.78
CA VAL A 127 20.72 40.23 1.93
C VAL A 127 22.10 39.55 1.99
N PRO A 128 23.20 40.25 1.65
CA PRO A 128 24.52 39.64 1.57
C PRO A 128 24.99 39.06 2.92
N GLU A 129 25.64 37.89 2.88
CA GLU A 129 26.25 37.28 4.07
C GLU A 129 27.33 38.21 4.66
N GLY A 130 27.16 38.60 5.93
CA GLY A 130 28.10 39.46 6.68
C GLY A 130 27.69 40.92 6.86
N VAL A 131 26.68 41.43 6.15
CA VAL A 131 26.21 42.81 6.32
C VAL A 131 25.26 42.91 7.53
N GLY A 132 25.67 43.67 8.56
CA GLY A 132 24.87 43.93 9.76
C GLY A 132 24.69 42.72 10.69
N ALA A 133 25.67 41.81 10.77
CA ALA A 133 25.63 40.65 11.67
C ALA A 133 25.39 41.07 13.15
N GLY A 134 24.23 40.70 13.71
CA GLY A 134 23.78 41.14 15.04
C GLY A 134 22.99 42.46 15.08
N GLU A 135 22.97 43.23 13.99
CA GLU A 135 22.23 44.49 13.82
C GLU A 135 20.80 44.29 13.28
N GLN A 136 20.02 45.38 13.21
CA GLN A 136 18.62 45.35 12.79
C GLN A 136 18.48 45.59 11.27
N LEU A 137 17.80 44.66 10.57
CA LEU A 137 17.34 44.85 9.20
C LEU A 137 15.99 45.59 9.20
N THR A 138 15.89 46.76 8.58
CA THR A 138 14.69 47.57 8.47
C THR A 138 14.21 47.68 7.03
N LEU A 139 12.97 47.29 6.77
CA LEU A 139 12.23 47.56 5.53
C LEU A 139 11.27 48.72 5.75
N THR A 140 11.34 49.71 4.86
CA THR A 140 10.42 50.85 4.77
C THR A 140 9.77 50.85 3.38
N TYR A 141 8.45 50.93 3.31
CA TYR A 141 7.69 51.00 2.06
C TYR A 141 6.69 52.15 2.07
N GLU A 142 6.97 53.19 1.28
CA GLU A 142 6.12 54.37 1.13
C GLU A 142 5.16 54.18 -0.05
N TRP A 143 3.86 54.39 0.17
CA TRP A 143 2.86 54.16 -0.88
C TRP A 143 2.87 55.25 -1.95
N ASP A 144 2.57 54.88 -3.20
CA ASP A 144 2.46 55.81 -4.32
C ASP A 144 1.25 56.76 -4.20
N TRP A 145 1.15 57.77 -5.07
CA TRP A 145 0.20 58.90 -5.00
C TRP A 145 -1.28 58.51 -4.77
N LYS A 146 -1.72 57.33 -5.24
CA LYS A 146 -3.09 56.81 -5.01
C LYS A 146 -3.41 56.55 -3.54
N HIS A 147 -2.39 56.43 -2.70
CA HIS A 147 -2.50 56.22 -1.25
C HIS A 147 -1.73 57.29 -0.46
N ALA A 148 -1.49 58.45 -1.07
CA ALA A 148 -0.84 59.59 -0.43
C ALA A 148 -1.55 59.95 0.89
N GLY A 149 -0.79 60.02 1.98
CA GLY A 149 -1.29 60.29 3.34
C GLY A 149 -1.46 59.06 4.23
N LYS A 150 -1.30 57.83 3.71
CA LYS A 150 -1.19 56.63 4.56
C LYS A 150 0.24 56.48 5.10
N PRO A 151 0.42 56.02 6.36
CA PRO A 151 1.75 55.81 6.93
C PRO A 151 2.52 54.75 6.13
N ALA A 152 3.83 54.97 6.00
CA ALA A 152 4.73 54.01 5.38
C ALA A 152 4.72 52.70 6.16
N LEU A 153 4.82 51.57 5.46
CA LEU A 153 5.01 50.28 6.10
C LEU A 153 6.44 50.18 6.57
N GLU A 154 6.64 50.11 7.88
CA GLU A 154 7.94 49.86 8.50
C GLU A 154 7.97 48.48 9.19
N ARG A 155 9.03 47.72 8.92
CA ARG A 155 9.28 46.40 9.50
C ARG A 155 10.74 46.26 9.85
N THR A 156 11.03 45.79 11.05
CA THR A 156 12.39 45.62 11.54
C THR A 156 12.60 44.22 12.10
N TRP A 157 13.73 43.61 11.76
CA TRP A 157 14.16 42.28 12.20
C TRP A 157 15.60 42.34 12.71
N ARG A 158 16.04 41.39 13.53
CA ARG A 158 17.44 41.31 14.02
C ARG A 158 18.15 40.16 13.31
N LEU A 159 19.31 40.42 12.69
CA LEU A 159 20.09 39.41 11.99
C LEU A 159 20.91 38.57 13.00
N PRO A 160 21.02 37.24 12.82
CA PRO A 160 21.86 36.39 13.69
C PRO A 160 23.36 36.73 13.50
N PRO A 161 24.20 36.65 14.55
CA PRO A 161 25.65 36.80 14.41
C PRO A 161 26.26 35.56 13.71
N MET A 162 27.26 35.75 12.84
CA MET A 162 27.96 34.61 12.18
C MET A 162 28.88 33.90 13.17
N GLU A 163 28.86 32.55 13.15
CA GLU A 163 29.94 31.72 13.69
C GLU A 163 31.03 31.60 12.62
N ASP A 164 32.26 31.97 12.97
CA ASP A 164 33.43 31.94 12.08
C ASP A 164 33.81 30.51 11.68
N ILE A 165 33.76 30.22 10.38
CA ILE A 165 34.53 29.11 9.76
C ILE A 165 35.73 29.78 9.08
N PRO A 166 36.99 29.44 9.43
CA PRO A 166 38.13 29.99 8.71
C PRO A 166 38.24 29.33 7.32
N PRO A 167 38.57 30.08 6.26
CA PRO A 167 38.65 29.57 4.90
C PRO A 167 39.98 28.84 4.65
N GLU A 168 39.93 27.83 3.79
CA GLU A 168 41.11 27.09 3.36
C GLU A 168 42.03 27.91 2.43
N TRP A 169 43.28 28.08 2.91
CA TRP A 169 44.58 28.15 2.20
C TRP A 169 45.01 29.43 1.46
N LEU A 170 46.01 30.12 2.03
CA LEU A 170 47.13 30.77 1.32
C LEU A 170 48.29 31.05 2.30
N GLU A 171 49.42 30.37 2.04
CA GLU A 171 50.82 30.79 2.24
C GLU A 171 51.30 31.26 3.63
N ASP A 172 52.09 30.42 4.31
CA ASP A 172 53.55 30.60 4.47
C ASP A 172 54.17 29.49 5.37
N GLU A 173 55.17 28.78 4.84
CA GLU A 173 56.21 28.11 5.65
C GLU A 173 56.91 29.15 6.57
N PRO A 174 57.49 28.83 7.75
CA PRO A 174 58.37 27.67 7.94
C PRO A 174 58.46 27.05 9.37
N SER A 175 59.26 25.98 9.41
CA SER A 175 60.16 25.53 10.49
C SER A 175 59.62 24.72 11.68
N GLU A 176 60.17 23.51 11.76
CA GLU A 176 60.28 22.61 12.91
C GLU A 176 60.68 23.35 14.21
N PRO A 177 60.41 22.73 15.37
CA PRO A 177 61.54 22.04 15.99
C PRO A 177 61.21 20.63 16.44
N GLU A 178 62.16 19.74 16.10
CA GLU A 178 62.51 18.51 16.78
C GLU A 178 62.22 18.54 18.29
N TRP A 179 61.44 17.59 18.79
CA TRP A 179 61.71 16.96 20.09
C TRP A 179 61.52 15.45 19.96
N GLU A 180 62.64 14.75 19.78
CA GLU A 180 62.78 13.35 20.16
C GLU A 180 62.46 13.19 21.65
N VAL A 181 61.50 12.33 22.00
CA VAL A 181 61.61 11.48 23.21
C VAL A 181 60.91 10.15 22.92
N THR A 182 61.70 9.09 22.77
CA THR A 182 61.27 7.69 22.96
C THR A 182 61.50 7.30 24.43
N PRO A 183 61.05 6.10 24.83
CA PRO A 183 59.78 5.74 25.44
C PRO A 183 59.96 5.53 26.96
N GLU A 184 58.94 5.00 27.63
CA GLU A 184 58.92 4.43 28.99
C GLU A 184 57.92 5.15 29.90
N ASP A 185 56.68 4.65 29.88
CA ASP A 185 56.00 4.30 31.12
C ASP A 185 54.80 3.39 30.79
N GLU A 186 54.99 2.08 30.97
CA GLU A 186 53.94 1.06 30.89
C GLU A 186 52.85 1.21 31.98
N ALA A 187 52.91 2.28 32.80
CA ALA A 187 51.88 2.63 33.77
C ALA A 187 50.76 3.53 33.20
N SER A 188 50.97 4.17 32.04
CA SER A 188 49.95 5.05 31.42
C SER A 188 48.98 4.32 30.49
N ALA A 189 49.29 3.07 30.08
CA ALA A 189 48.42 2.26 29.23
C ALA A 189 47.18 1.72 29.97
N GLN A 190 47.17 1.70 31.31
CA GLN A 190 46.00 1.32 32.10
C GLN A 190 45.07 2.51 32.45
N ALA A 191 45.49 3.76 32.22
CA ALA A 191 44.65 4.93 32.42
C ALA A 191 43.74 5.24 31.20
N PHE A 192 44.05 4.70 30.02
CA PHE A 192 43.26 4.92 28.79
C PHE A 192 42.03 4.01 28.64
N LEU A 193 41.72 3.17 29.64
CA LEU A 193 40.54 2.29 29.64
C LEU A 193 39.59 2.56 30.83
N SER A 194 39.44 3.82 31.23
CA SER A 194 38.27 4.24 32.03
C SER A 194 37.36 5.10 31.14
N PRO A 195 36.16 4.63 30.75
CA PRO A 195 35.22 5.45 30.01
C PRO A 195 34.56 6.41 31.01
N GLU A 196 35.24 7.49 31.37
CA GLU A 196 34.52 8.69 31.83
C GLU A 196 33.88 9.35 30.60
N LEU A 197 32.82 8.71 30.10
CA LEU A 197 31.83 9.34 29.24
C LEU A 197 31.29 10.56 29.98
N ALA A 198 31.41 11.74 29.36
CA ALA A 198 30.72 12.95 29.77
C ALA A 198 29.28 12.61 30.20
N PRO A 199 28.77 13.20 31.30
CA PRO A 199 27.48 12.79 31.86
C PRO A 199 26.38 12.87 30.80
N LEU A 200 25.75 11.72 30.53
CA LEU A 200 24.56 11.64 29.67
C LEU A 200 23.50 12.58 30.26
N PRO A 201 23.00 13.58 29.52
CA PRO A 201 22.01 14.49 30.06
C PRO A 201 20.72 13.73 30.41
N VAL A 202 20.11 14.06 31.55
CA VAL A 202 18.78 13.59 31.95
C VAL A 202 17.93 14.81 32.24
N GLN A 203 16.74 14.88 31.64
CA GLN A 203 15.83 16.01 31.80
C GLN A 203 14.47 15.54 32.32
N VAL A 204 13.97 16.19 33.38
CA VAL A 204 12.61 15.99 33.87
C VAL A 204 11.62 16.67 32.92
N ASP A 205 10.56 15.97 32.50
CA ASP A 205 9.51 16.56 31.67
C ASP A 205 8.76 17.65 32.47
N PRO A 206 8.75 18.91 32.01
CA PRO A 206 8.16 20.02 32.77
C PRO A 206 6.63 19.93 32.86
N ALA A 207 5.97 19.31 31.90
CA ALA A 207 4.52 19.12 31.91
C ALA A 207 4.13 17.85 32.68
N ARG A 208 5.03 16.88 32.80
CA ARG A 208 4.83 15.59 33.49
C ARG A 208 6.08 15.19 34.26
N PRO A 209 6.30 15.76 35.46
CA PRO A 209 7.54 15.55 36.19
C PRO A 209 7.88 14.08 36.50
N GLU A 210 6.90 13.19 36.48
CA GLU A 210 7.09 11.74 36.60
C GLU A 210 7.79 11.06 35.39
N LEU A 211 8.01 11.78 34.29
CA LEU A 211 8.69 11.30 33.09
C LEU A 211 10.07 11.95 32.95
N LEU A 212 11.05 11.14 32.55
CA LEU A 212 12.44 11.54 32.36
C LEU A 212 12.85 11.33 30.90
N TRP A 213 13.52 12.32 30.32
CA TRP A 213 14.10 12.26 28.99
C TRP A 213 15.58 11.93 29.10
N VAL A 214 16.01 10.89 28.39
CA VAL A 214 17.38 10.37 28.37
C VAL A 214 17.91 10.27 26.94
N ALA A 215 19.23 10.15 26.80
CA ALA A 215 19.90 10.05 25.52
C ALA A 215 19.41 8.85 24.70
N GLY A 216 19.18 9.05 23.41
CA GLY A 216 18.61 8.02 22.51
C GLY A 216 19.47 6.79 22.28
N TYR A 217 20.79 6.91 22.53
CA TYR A 217 21.78 5.86 22.31
C TYR A 217 22.16 5.08 23.58
N ALA A 218 21.66 5.49 24.75
CA ALA A 218 22.02 4.87 26.03
C ALA A 218 21.36 3.48 26.19
N SER A 219 22.15 2.50 26.63
CA SER A 219 21.66 1.18 27.03
C SER A 219 20.78 1.24 28.30
N ARG A 220 20.01 0.19 28.59
CA ARG A 220 19.16 0.17 29.79
C ARG A 220 19.98 0.18 31.07
N GLU A 221 21.13 -0.45 31.05
CA GLU A 221 22.10 -0.52 32.13
C GLU A 221 22.73 0.86 32.39
N GLU A 222 23.09 1.59 31.33
CA GLU A 222 23.57 2.97 31.45
C GLU A 222 22.48 3.90 31.98
N ILE A 223 21.24 3.79 31.46
CA ILE A 223 20.09 4.54 31.98
C ILE A 223 19.88 4.20 33.46
N ALA A 224 19.92 2.93 33.85
CA ALA A 224 19.75 2.51 35.24
C ALA A 224 20.85 3.05 36.16
N SER A 225 22.11 2.95 35.73
CA SER A 225 23.24 3.50 36.47
C SER A 225 23.11 5.00 36.68
N ARG A 226 22.55 5.74 35.73
CA ARG A 226 22.34 7.19 35.85
C ARG A 226 21.12 7.55 36.70
N LEU A 227 20.02 6.82 36.56
CA LEU A 227 18.78 7.11 37.28
C LEU A 227 18.84 6.66 38.75
N PHE A 228 19.50 5.54 39.03
CA PHE A 228 19.48 4.87 40.35
C PHE A 228 20.86 4.67 40.97
N GLY A 229 21.96 4.95 40.25
CA GLY A 229 23.32 4.65 40.70
C GLY A 229 23.72 3.18 40.56
N ASP A 230 22.86 2.34 39.98
CA ASP A 230 23.06 0.88 39.85
C ASP A 230 22.61 0.37 38.47
N SER A 231 23.54 -0.20 37.70
CA SER A 231 23.23 -0.82 36.40
C SER A 231 22.30 -2.03 36.50
N ALA A 232 22.27 -2.73 37.64
CA ALA A 232 21.36 -3.85 37.87
C ALA A 232 19.89 -3.40 38.01
N ALA A 233 19.63 -2.11 38.21
CA ALA A 233 18.30 -1.53 38.25
C ALA A 233 17.67 -1.35 36.85
N ALA A 234 18.20 -1.97 35.80
CA ALA A 234 17.62 -1.92 34.43
C ALA A 234 16.14 -2.35 34.36
N GLY A 235 15.61 -3.04 35.37
CA GLY A 235 14.20 -3.41 35.50
C GLY A 235 13.27 -2.41 36.19
N THR A 236 13.77 -1.32 36.79
CA THR A 236 12.99 -0.42 37.66
C THR A 236 12.30 0.73 36.91
N PHE A 237 12.41 0.77 35.58
CA PHE A 237 11.78 1.76 34.73
C PHE A 237 11.21 1.15 33.45
N ASP A 238 10.28 1.87 32.82
CA ASP A 238 9.66 1.54 31.54
C ASP A 238 9.94 2.63 30.51
N ILE A 239 10.12 2.23 29.25
CA ILE A 239 10.27 3.17 28.13
C ILE A 239 8.88 3.51 27.62
N GLU A 240 8.55 4.79 27.55
CA GLU A 240 7.27 5.30 27.06
C GLU A 240 7.44 5.81 25.62
N PRO A 241 6.66 5.31 24.65
CA PRO A 241 6.75 5.76 23.25
C PRO A 241 6.13 7.16 23.14
N ARG A 242 6.97 8.18 23.26
CA ARG A 242 6.55 9.59 23.27
C ARG A 242 7.54 10.48 22.53
N ALA A 243 7.04 11.49 21.84
CA ALA A 243 7.88 12.49 21.19
C ALA A 243 8.46 13.47 22.23
N PRO A 244 9.75 13.85 22.12
CA PRO A 244 10.37 14.82 23.02
C PRO A 244 9.63 16.16 22.97
N PRO A 245 9.44 16.85 24.10
CA PRO A 245 8.88 18.19 24.10
C PRO A 245 9.80 19.14 23.33
N SER A 246 9.24 20.24 22.81
CA SER A 246 10.03 21.29 22.13
C SER A 246 11.11 21.93 23.00
N SER A 247 11.03 21.73 24.33
CA SER A 247 12.02 22.16 25.32
C SER A 247 13.06 21.10 25.66
N ALA A 248 13.07 19.95 24.98
CA ALA A 248 14.05 18.88 25.23
C ALA A 248 15.44 19.31 24.76
N VAL A 249 16.46 19.03 25.57
CA VAL A 249 17.86 19.24 25.19
C VAL A 249 18.21 18.34 23.99
N GLU A 250 18.98 18.86 23.04
CA GLU A 250 19.40 18.14 21.84
C GLU A 250 20.08 16.81 22.20
N GLY A 251 19.68 15.72 21.54
CA GLY A 251 20.16 14.35 21.83
C GLY A 251 19.32 13.54 22.83
N LEU A 252 18.38 14.15 23.56
CA LEU A 252 17.42 13.44 24.42
C LEU A 252 16.21 12.98 23.62
N GLN A 253 16.15 11.67 23.34
CA GLN A 253 15.14 11.10 22.44
C GLN A 253 14.28 10.01 23.08
N VAL A 254 14.66 9.49 24.25
CA VAL A 254 13.96 8.36 24.91
C VAL A 254 13.25 8.87 26.16
N CYS A 255 11.94 8.61 26.24
CA CYS A 255 11.14 8.92 27.41
C CYS A 255 11.09 7.70 28.34
N VAL A 256 11.33 7.93 29.63
CA VAL A 256 11.37 6.90 30.67
C VAL A 256 10.41 7.24 31.79
N ARG A 257 9.58 6.26 32.18
CA ARG A 257 8.78 6.30 33.41
C ARG A 257 9.44 5.43 34.47
N VAL A 258 9.73 6.03 35.62
CA VAL A 258 10.29 5.31 36.78
C VAL A 258 9.16 4.62 37.54
N ARG A 259 9.28 3.31 37.81
CA ARG A 259 8.26 2.53 38.53
C ARG A 259 8.17 2.91 40.00
N HIS A 260 9.30 3.25 40.61
CA HIS A 260 9.38 3.71 41.99
C HIS A 260 10.19 5.02 42.07
N PRO A 261 9.57 6.19 41.83
CA PRO A 261 10.27 7.47 41.79
C PRO A 261 11.15 7.79 43.01
N PRO A 262 10.81 7.37 44.26
CA PRO A 262 11.68 7.56 45.42
C PRO A 262 13.04 6.85 45.34
N ALA A 263 13.22 5.85 44.46
CA ALA A 263 14.50 5.17 44.26
C ALA A 263 15.49 5.98 43.40
N LEU A 264 15.06 7.09 42.78
CA LEU A 264 15.94 7.94 41.99
C LEU A 264 17.10 8.48 42.83
N VAL A 265 18.23 8.72 42.17
CA VAL A 265 19.35 9.43 42.80
C VAL A 265 18.88 10.79 43.37
N PRO A 266 19.39 11.22 44.53
CA PRO A 266 18.82 12.35 45.28
C PRO A 266 18.67 13.65 44.47
N GLU A 267 19.60 13.94 43.56
CA GLU A 267 19.63 15.15 42.73
C GLU A 267 18.47 15.17 41.70
N LEU A 268 18.20 14.04 41.06
CA LEU A 268 17.09 13.88 40.12
C LEU A 268 15.76 13.88 40.85
N LEU A 269 15.67 13.19 42.00
CA LEU A 269 14.49 13.20 42.85
C LEU A 269 14.13 14.63 43.29
N ALA A 270 15.11 15.41 43.75
CA ALA A 270 14.89 16.81 44.14
C ALA A 270 14.42 17.68 42.96
N THR A 271 14.96 17.45 41.76
CA THR A 271 14.55 18.18 40.54
C THR A 271 13.12 17.85 40.14
N MET A 272 12.75 16.57 40.20
CA MET A 272 11.37 16.11 39.99
C MET A 272 10.41 16.72 41.01
N CYS A 273 10.76 16.71 42.31
CA CYS A 273 9.93 17.32 43.37
C CYS A 273 9.70 18.82 43.13
N ARG A 274 10.74 19.58 42.76
CA ARG A 274 10.60 21.01 42.42
C ARG A 274 9.63 21.25 41.25
N ALA A 275 9.71 20.42 40.21
CA ALA A 275 8.80 20.50 39.07
C ALA A 275 7.35 20.13 39.48
N LEU A 276 7.18 19.14 40.36
CA LEU A 276 5.88 18.78 40.93
C LEU A 276 5.27 19.91 41.78
N ASP A 277 6.07 20.60 42.61
CA ASP A 277 5.58 21.73 43.40
C ASP A 277 5.10 22.88 42.51
N ALA A 278 5.87 23.25 41.48
CA ALA A 278 5.46 24.28 40.52
C ALA A 278 4.16 23.91 39.77
N GLN A 279 4.03 22.64 39.36
CA GLN A 279 2.82 22.17 38.69
C GLN A 279 1.62 22.14 39.64
N LEU A 280 1.82 21.74 40.90
CA LEU A 280 0.78 21.71 41.92
C LEU A 280 0.17 23.09 42.13
N GLU A 281 1.01 24.12 42.24
CA GLU A 281 0.57 25.50 42.40
C GLU A 281 -0.31 25.95 41.22
N ALA A 282 0.16 25.73 39.99
CA ALA A 282 -0.58 26.08 38.77
C ALA A 282 -1.93 25.34 38.67
N ASP A 283 -1.95 24.04 38.92
CA ASP A 283 -3.18 23.23 38.84
C ASP A 283 -4.17 23.56 39.96
N VAL A 284 -3.70 23.92 41.16
CA VAL A 284 -4.56 24.38 42.27
C VAL A 284 -5.23 25.70 41.91
N VAL A 285 -4.49 26.67 41.38
CA VAL A 285 -5.03 27.97 40.94
C VAL A 285 -6.12 27.75 39.89
N TRP A 286 -5.84 26.94 38.87
CA TRP A 286 -6.82 26.62 37.85
C TRP A 286 -8.05 25.92 38.44
N SER A 287 -7.85 24.90 39.27
CA SER A 287 -8.95 24.08 39.80
C SER A 287 -9.86 24.90 40.71
N ARG A 288 -9.30 25.80 41.53
CA ARG A 288 -10.08 26.75 42.34
C ARG A 288 -10.91 27.71 41.50
N SER A 289 -10.35 28.20 40.38
CA SER A 289 -11.09 29.09 39.48
C SER A 289 -12.35 28.42 38.91
N GLN A 290 -12.24 27.12 38.55
CA GLN A 290 -13.38 26.35 38.05
C GLN A 290 -14.41 26.05 39.13
N LEU A 291 -13.96 25.67 40.33
CA LEU A 291 -14.83 25.39 41.47
C LEU A 291 -15.55 26.64 42.01
N SER A 292 -15.04 27.83 41.71
CA SER A 292 -15.66 29.11 42.09
C SER A 292 -16.72 29.58 41.07
N SER A 293 -16.88 28.89 39.94
CA SER A 293 -17.94 29.18 38.96
C SER A 293 -19.33 28.84 39.51
N ALA A 294 -20.35 29.64 39.17
CA ALA A 294 -21.74 29.43 39.58
C ALA A 294 -22.34 28.10 39.07
N SER A 295 -21.82 27.59 37.96
CA SER A 295 -22.17 26.27 37.43
C SER A 295 -20.97 25.69 36.67
N LEU A 296 -20.70 24.41 36.88
CA LEU A 296 -19.66 23.67 36.17
C LEU A 296 -20.29 22.94 35.00
N ASP A 297 -19.83 23.19 33.78
CA ASP A 297 -20.29 22.45 32.61
C ASP A 297 -19.66 21.05 32.55
N ARG A 298 -20.14 20.23 31.63
CA ARG A 298 -19.68 18.83 31.50
C ARG A 298 -18.19 18.74 31.19
N ALA A 299 -17.66 19.68 30.40
CA ALA A 299 -16.24 19.72 30.03
C ALA A 299 -15.36 20.12 31.21
N GLY A 300 -15.74 21.16 31.97
CA GLY A 300 -15.08 21.59 33.19
C GLY A 300 -15.08 20.50 34.26
N ALA A 301 -16.19 19.77 34.42
CA ALA A 301 -16.28 18.61 35.31
C ALA A 301 -15.31 17.48 34.90
N ALA A 302 -15.26 17.14 33.60
CA ALA A 302 -14.34 16.14 33.09
C ALA A 302 -12.87 16.53 33.30
N ALA A 303 -12.51 17.80 33.05
CA ALA A 303 -11.15 18.31 33.23
C ALA A 303 -10.71 18.38 34.70
N LEU A 304 -11.63 18.68 35.64
CA LEU A 304 -11.37 18.60 37.08
C LEU A 304 -11.14 17.15 37.54
N VAL A 305 -11.95 16.20 37.03
CA VAL A 305 -11.78 14.77 37.32
C VAL A 305 -10.44 14.27 36.78
N GLU A 306 -10.08 14.64 35.55
CA GLU A 306 -8.79 14.27 34.95
C GLU A 306 -7.61 14.75 35.80
N ARG A 307 -7.59 16.04 36.17
CA ARG A 307 -6.53 16.59 37.05
C ARG A 307 -6.48 15.88 38.39
N GLY A 308 -7.63 15.60 39.00
CA GLY A 308 -7.68 14.82 40.23
C GLY A 308 -7.10 13.42 40.08
N LEU A 309 -7.41 12.71 38.99
CA LEU A 309 -6.84 11.39 38.69
C LEU A 309 -5.35 11.43 38.38
N ARG A 310 -4.87 12.51 37.72
CA ARG A 310 -3.44 12.76 37.47
C ARG A 310 -2.68 12.92 38.78
N TRP A 311 -3.17 13.76 39.69
CA TRP A 311 -2.59 13.90 41.02
C TRP A 311 -2.71 12.61 41.84
N ALA A 312 -3.77 11.82 41.66
CA ALA A 312 -3.89 10.52 42.31
C ALA A 312 -2.77 9.55 41.91
N GLN A 313 -2.27 9.58 40.66
CA GLN A 313 -1.12 8.75 40.26
C GLN A 313 0.17 9.12 41.01
N ARG A 314 0.22 10.31 41.63
CA ARG A 314 1.39 10.85 42.36
C ARG A 314 1.26 10.66 43.88
N SER A 315 0.32 9.82 44.32
CA SER A 315 0.05 9.55 45.75
C SER A 315 1.21 8.87 46.49
N GLU A 316 2.10 8.19 45.77
CA GLU A 316 3.28 7.53 46.35
C GLU A 316 4.50 8.46 46.44
N ILE A 317 4.48 9.61 45.76
CA ILE A 317 5.55 10.60 45.81
C ILE A 317 5.28 11.52 47.00
N LEU A 318 6.25 11.55 47.92
CA LEU A 318 6.19 12.38 49.12
C LEU A 318 6.96 13.68 48.89
N ASP A 319 6.46 14.76 49.47
CA ASP A 319 7.18 16.03 49.52
C ASP A 319 8.20 16.06 50.67
N GLY A 320 8.88 17.20 50.83
CA GLY A 320 9.88 17.40 51.89
C GLY A 320 9.32 17.29 53.33
N ALA A 321 8.00 17.29 53.51
CA ALA A 321 7.32 17.07 54.80
C ALA A 321 6.77 15.65 54.97
N GLY A 322 7.01 14.75 54.00
CA GLY A 322 6.50 13.38 54.02
C GLY A 322 5.01 13.26 53.65
N GLN A 323 4.39 14.33 53.13
CA GLN A 323 2.99 14.33 52.68
C GLN A 323 2.91 13.97 51.20
N SER A 324 1.90 13.19 50.79
CA SER A 324 1.70 12.89 49.38
C SER A 324 1.24 14.13 48.59
N TYR A 325 1.71 14.28 47.35
CA TYR A 325 1.27 15.36 46.46
C TYR A 325 -0.24 15.29 46.17
N PHE A 326 -0.83 14.09 46.15
CA PHE A 326 -2.27 13.93 46.00
C PHE A 326 -3.05 14.51 47.19
N ASP A 327 -2.62 14.21 48.43
CA ASP A 327 -3.27 14.74 49.61
C ASP A 327 -3.13 16.26 49.71
N ARG A 328 -1.99 16.83 49.27
CA ARG A 328 -1.81 18.28 49.18
C ARG A 328 -2.76 18.93 48.16
N TYR A 329 -2.90 18.34 46.98
CA TYR A 329 -3.85 18.80 45.98
C TYR A 329 -5.28 18.80 46.52
N LEU A 330 -5.73 17.69 47.13
CA LEU A 330 -7.06 17.59 47.74
C LEU A 330 -7.27 18.58 48.88
N GLN A 331 -6.26 18.79 49.72
CA GLN A 331 -6.31 19.75 50.82
C GLN A 331 -6.48 21.19 50.32
N ALA A 332 -5.89 21.53 49.16
CA ALA A 332 -6.01 22.85 48.58
C ALA A 332 -7.40 23.11 47.93
N LEU A 333 -8.17 22.07 47.60
CA LEU A 333 -9.42 22.16 46.86
C LEU A 333 -10.66 21.87 47.72
N GLU A 334 -10.75 22.52 48.88
CA GLU A 334 -11.77 22.37 49.95
C GLU A 334 -13.16 21.78 49.54
N PRO A 335 -13.84 22.21 48.45
CA PRO A 335 -15.12 21.60 48.01
C PRO A 335 -15.03 20.15 47.51
N LEU A 336 -13.91 19.73 46.93
CA LEU A 336 -13.72 18.38 46.39
C LEU A 336 -13.38 17.35 47.47
N ARG A 337 -13.06 17.78 48.70
CA ARG A 337 -12.82 16.89 49.84
C ARG A 337 -14.11 16.23 50.33
N ASN A 338 -15.20 17.00 50.39
CA ASN A 338 -16.46 16.55 50.97
C ASN A 338 -17.28 15.75 49.96
N GLU A 339 -17.67 14.53 50.30
CA GLU A 339 -18.39 13.62 49.42
C GLU A 339 -19.73 14.17 48.91
N SER A 340 -20.50 14.81 49.80
CA SER A 340 -21.77 15.48 49.47
C SER A 340 -21.59 16.66 48.49
N GLN A 341 -20.56 17.48 48.69
CA GLN A 341 -20.24 18.60 47.80
C GLN A 341 -19.66 18.11 46.47
N ARG A 342 -18.82 17.07 46.48
CA ARG A 342 -18.25 16.46 45.27
C ARG A 342 -19.33 15.86 44.38
N GLY A 343 -20.30 15.14 44.94
CA GLY A 343 -21.45 14.62 44.21
C GLY A 343 -22.32 15.72 43.61
N HIS A 344 -22.52 16.82 44.34
CA HIS A 344 -23.26 17.99 43.85
C HIS A 344 -22.53 18.74 42.72
N ILE A 345 -21.20 18.91 42.82
CA ILE A 345 -20.41 19.70 41.87
C ILE A 345 -20.08 18.92 40.59
N LEU A 346 -19.69 17.64 40.73
CA LEU A 346 -19.23 16.81 39.61
C LEU A 346 -20.32 15.87 39.07
N GLY A 347 -21.44 15.71 39.77
CA GLY A 347 -22.52 14.81 39.39
C GLY A 347 -22.05 13.37 39.20
N GLU A 348 -22.50 12.73 38.12
CA GLU A 348 -22.11 11.37 37.72
C GLU A 348 -20.61 11.24 37.40
N ALA A 349 -19.93 12.35 37.04
CA ALA A 349 -18.48 12.34 36.77
C ALA A 349 -17.62 12.19 38.05
N SER A 350 -18.23 12.23 39.24
CA SER A 350 -17.54 12.11 40.53
C SER A 350 -16.99 10.72 40.85
N GLU A 351 -17.55 9.66 40.25
CA GLU A 351 -17.28 8.25 40.58
C GLU A 351 -15.78 7.87 40.43
N PRO A 352 -15.08 8.20 39.32
CA PRO A 352 -13.64 7.99 39.18
C PRO A 352 -12.81 8.60 40.31
N LEU A 353 -13.12 9.84 40.68
CA LEU A 353 -12.36 10.57 41.70
C LEU A 353 -12.66 10.05 43.11
N ARG A 354 -13.91 9.63 43.38
CA ARG A 354 -14.26 8.92 44.64
C ARG A 354 -13.44 7.65 44.80
N LYS A 355 -13.38 6.82 43.76
CA LYS A 355 -12.61 5.56 43.77
C LYS A 355 -11.11 5.82 43.96
N ALA A 356 -10.54 6.80 43.26
CA ALA A 356 -9.14 7.18 43.44
C ALA A 356 -8.83 7.69 44.86
N ILE A 357 -9.71 8.50 45.46
CA ILE A 357 -9.53 9.00 46.83
C ILE A 357 -9.59 7.85 47.83
N ALA A 358 -10.58 6.96 47.71
CA ALA A 358 -10.70 5.80 48.58
C ALA A 358 -9.47 4.87 48.54
N LEU A 359 -8.90 4.65 47.34
CA LEU A 359 -7.78 3.72 47.15
C LEU A 359 -6.39 4.35 47.37
N ARG A 360 -6.25 5.67 47.21
CA ARG A 360 -4.91 6.31 47.13
C ARG A 360 -4.66 7.43 48.14
N SER A 361 -5.69 8.02 48.75
CA SER A 361 -5.49 9.03 49.78
C SER A 361 -5.21 8.37 51.13
N LYS A 362 -4.11 8.73 51.78
CA LYS A 362 -3.81 8.26 53.14
C LYS A 362 -4.60 9.03 54.20
N ARG A 363 -5.05 10.25 53.87
CA ARG A 363 -5.65 11.20 54.81
C ARG A 363 -7.17 11.33 54.68
N PHE A 364 -7.72 11.12 53.50
CA PHE A 364 -9.13 11.32 53.20
C PHE A 364 -9.76 10.00 52.74
N ARG A 365 -10.26 9.19 53.68
CA ARG A 365 -11.01 7.97 53.36
C ARG A 365 -12.46 8.33 53.01
N ALA A 366 -12.94 7.90 51.85
CA ALA A 366 -14.35 8.02 51.47
C ALA A 366 -15.21 7.04 52.29
N SER A 367 -16.49 7.35 52.48
CA SER A 367 -17.45 6.50 53.22
C SER A 367 -17.82 5.24 52.44
N ASP A 368 -17.71 5.30 51.11
CA ASP A 368 -18.00 4.18 50.21
C ASP A 368 -16.88 3.12 50.34
N SER A 369 -17.20 1.98 50.96
CA SER A 369 -16.44 0.75 50.75
C SER A 369 -16.47 0.46 49.25
N VAL A 370 -15.34 0.52 48.55
CA VAL A 370 -15.26 0.16 47.13
C VAL A 370 -15.81 -1.26 47.01
N ALA A 371 -16.98 -1.41 46.38
CA ALA A 371 -17.75 -2.65 46.33
C ALA A 371 -17.11 -3.77 45.49
N ASP A 372 -15.87 -3.60 45.03
CA ASP A 372 -15.04 -4.61 44.39
C ASP A 372 -14.46 -5.55 45.48
N GLY A 373 -15.36 -6.13 46.29
CA GLY A 373 -15.11 -6.93 47.48
C GLY A 373 -14.54 -8.35 47.32
N PRO A 374 -14.12 -8.86 46.14
CA PRO A 374 -13.22 -10.00 46.10
C PRO A 374 -11.77 -9.55 45.81
N SER A 375 -10.82 -10.27 46.39
CA SER A 375 -9.38 -10.24 46.03
C SER A 375 -9.14 -10.35 44.52
N VAL A 376 -10.10 -10.91 43.78
CA VAL A 376 -10.13 -11.01 42.32
C VAL A 376 -11.27 -10.16 41.73
N LEU A 377 -10.93 -9.21 40.85
CA LEU A 377 -11.90 -8.39 40.11
C LEU A 377 -12.77 -9.21 39.15
N ALA A 378 -14.07 -8.95 39.12
CA ALA A 378 -15.01 -9.57 38.19
C ALA A 378 -14.83 -9.03 36.75
N PRO A 379 -15.19 -9.80 35.70
CA PRO A 379 -15.30 -9.28 34.34
C PRO A 379 -16.21 -8.04 34.26
N GLY A 380 -15.77 -7.02 33.54
CA GLY A 380 -16.44 -5.72 33.40
C GLY A 380 -16.04 -4.67 34.44
N SER A 381 -15.22 -5.02 35.45
CA SER A 381 -14.79 -4.08 36.50
C SER A 381 -13.95 -2.94 35.91
N VAL A 382 -14.28 -1.70 36.25
CA VAL A 382 -13.54 -0.52 35.78
C VAL A 382 -12.30 -0.31 36.64
N VAL A 383 -11.13 -0.33 36.00
CA VAL A 383 -9.81 -0.26 36.65
C VAL A 383 -9.06 1.04 36.39
N GLY A 384 -9.50 1.79 35.38
CA GLY A 384 -8.93 3.08 35.04
C GLY A 384 -9.67 3.76 33.90
N ARG A 385 -9.14 4.89 33.44
CA ARG A 385 -9.64 5.63 32.27
C ARG A 385 -8.49 6.10 31.41
N PHE A 386 -8.71 6.08 30.10
CA PHE A 386 -7.82 6.70 29.12
C PHE A 386 -8.39 8.05 28.70
N TYR A 387 -7.57 9.10 28.72
CA TYR A 387 -7.93 10.46 28.33
C TYR A 387 -7.17 10.86 27.06
N PHE A 388 -7.89 11.37 26.07
CA PHE A 388 -7.34 11.90 24.83
C PHE A 388 -6.90 13.36 25.01
N ALA A 389 -6.09 13.87 24.08
CA ALA A 389 -5.60 15.26 24.12
C ALA A 389 -6.72 16.30 24.01
N ASP A 390 -7.87 15.95 23.42
CA ASP A 390 -9.06 16.79 23.32
C ASP A 390 -9.91 16.83 24.61
N GLY A 391 -9.49 16.09 25.65
CA GLY A 391 -10.18 16.00 26.95
C GLY A 391 -11.28 14.93 27.01
N SER A 392 -11.57 14.23 25.92
CA SER A 392 -12.48 13.07 25.94
C SER A 392 -11.85 11.89 26.68
N SER A 393 -12.66 10.94 27.19
CA SER A 393 -12.15 9.78 27.91
C SER A 393 -12.96 8.51 27.71
N VAL A 394 -12.29 7.36 27.83
CA VAL A 394 -12.89 6.02 27.79
C VAL A 394 -12.51 5.21 29.03
N GLN A 395 -13.42 4.34 29.47
CA GLN A 395 -13.17 3.45 30.61
C GLN A 395 -12.30 2.25 30.18
N VAL A 396 -11.40 1.84 31.06
CA VAL A 396 -10.66 0.59 30.93
C VAL A 396 -11.30 -0.46 31.84
N ARG A 397 -11.71 -1.58 31.27
CA ARG A 397 -12.43 -2.66 31.97
C ARG A 397 -11.65 -3.96 31.93
N THR A 398 -11.70 -4.74 33.01
CA THR A 398 -11.19 -6.11 33.03
C THR A 398 -12.14 -7.03 32.26
N LEU A 399 -11.59 -8.03 31.58
CA LEU A 399 -12.35 -9.05 30.84
C LEU A 399 -12.18 -10.43 31.45
N LEU A 400 -10.92 -10.84 31.66
CA LEU A 400 -10.57 -12.20 32.09
C LEU A 400 -9.34 -12.15 32.98
N LEU A 401 -9.36 -12.88 34.10
CA LEU A 401 -8.17 -13.14 34.90
C LEU A 401 -7.27 -14.12 34.13
N LEU A 402 -6.04 -13.69 33.86
CA LEU A 402 -5.03 -14.45 33.10
C LEU A 402 -4.05 -15.19 34.02
N THR A 403 -3.65 -14.54 35.12
CA THR A 403 -2.67 -15.12 36.06
C THR A 403 -2.78 -14.49 37.43
N GLU A 404 -2.32 -15.22 38.45
CA GLU A 404 -2.16 -14.75 39.82
C GLU A 404 -0.80 -15.24 40.34
N GLU A 405 0.04 -14.31 40.78
CA GLU A 405 1.43 -14.58 41.14
C GLU A 405 1.82 -13.88 42.45
N THR A 406 2.91 -14.34 43.05
CA THR A 406 3.43 -13.82 44.34
C THR A 406 4.26 -12.55 44.21
N SER A 407 4.65 -12.17 42.99
CA SER A 407 5.42 -10.94 42.72
C SER A 407 4.99 -10.30 41.39
N LEU A 408 5.25 -9.00 41.25
CA LEU A 408 4.97 -8.25 40.04
C LEU A 408 5.75 -8.81 38.85
N GLU A 409 7.02 -9.15 39.05
CA GLU A 409 7.92 -9.63 38.00
C GLU A 409 7.43 -10.96 37.41
N ARG A 410 6.93 -11.86 38.27
CA ARG A 410 6.34 -13.14 37.84
C ARG A 410 5.03 -12.94 37.09
N ALA A 411 4.15 -12.09 37.61
CA ALA A 411 2.90 -11.73 36.94
C ALA A 411 3.17 -11.10 35.57
N GLU A 412 4.09 -10.14 35.51
CA GLU A 412 4.50 -9.45 34.28
C GLU A 412 5.07 -10.44 33.26
N LEU A 413 5.97 -11.34 33.69
CA LEU A 413 6.55 -12.34 32.81
C LEU A 413 5.49 -13.26 32.20
N ARG A 414 4.55 -13.80 33.00
CA ARG A 414 3.47 -14.64 32.47
C ARG A 414 2.54 -13.85 31.56
N VAL A 415 2.13 -12.64 31.98
CA VAL A 415 1.17 -11.82 31.22
C VAL A 415 1.73 -11.38 29.88
N ARG A 416 3.02 -10.98 29.79
CA ARG A 416 3.64 -10.58 28.52
C ARG A 416 3.70 -11.71 27.51
N ASN A 417 3.95 -12.94 27.98
CA ASN A 417 4.12 -14.13 27.15
C ASN A 417 2.80 -14.85 26.77
N LEU A 418 1.64 -14.21 26.94
CA LEU A 418 0.33 -14.72 26.51
C LEU A 418 -0.11 -14.21 25.11
N PRO A 419 -1.11 -14.84 24.44
CA PRO A 419 -1.59 -14.45 23.09
C PRO A 419 -2.16 -13.02 22.97
N ARG A 420 -1.72 -12.27 21.95
CA ARG A 420 -1.66 -10.79 21.84
C ARG A 420 -2.96 -9.99 21.64
N SER A 421 -4.14 -10.61 21.56
CA SER A 421 -5.31 -9.95 20.96
C SER A 421 -5.92 -8.77 21.74
N THR A 422 -5.50 -8.51 22.98
CA THR A 422 -6.11 -7.49 23.85
C THR A 422 -5.08 -6.82 24.76
N PRO A 423 -5.29 -5.56 25.17
CA PRO A 423 -4.49 -4.90 26.20
C PRO A 423 -4.61 -5.67 27.52
N ARG A 424 -3.58 -5.60 28.37
CA ARG A 424 -3.53 -6.34 29.64
C ARG A 424 -3.15 -5.42 30.77
N VAL A 425 -3.75 -5.64 31.94
CA VAL A 425 -3.45 -4.87 33.14
C VAL A 425 -3.01 -5.81 34.25
N ILE A 426 -2.01 -5.41 35.01
CA ILE A 426 -1.56 -6.11 36.21
C ILE A 426 -1.90 -5.24 37.41
N ILE A 427 -2.61 -5.80 38.37
CA ILE A 427 -3.17 -5.08 39.51
C ILE A 427 -2.69 -5.79 40.79
N PRO A 428 -2.12 -5.06 41.77
CA PRO A 428 -1.82 -5.63 43.07
C PRO A 428 -3.10 -5.85 43.87
N GLY A 429 -3.23 -7.02 44.49
CA GLY A 429 -4.28 -7.35 45.44
C GLY A 429 -3.89 -6.96 46.87
N GLU A 430 -4.90 -6.72 47.71
CA GLU A 430 -4.70 -6.46 49.14
C GLU A 430 -4.07 -7.64 49.90
N ASP A 431 -4.16 -8.85 49.33
CA ASP A 431 -3.55 -10.08 49.83
C ASP A 431 -2.07 -10.24 49.46
N GLY A 432 -1.45 -9.21 48.88
CA GLY A 432 -0.05 -9.22 48.47
C GLY A 432 0.22 -10.00 47.17
N ARG A 433 -0.82 -10.50 46.50
CA ARG A 433 -0.69 -11.18 45.20
C ARG A 433 -0.85 -10.20 44.04
N TRP A 434 -0.20 -10.50 42.92
CA TRP A 434 -0.28 -9.73 41.69
C TRP A 434 -1.12 -10.46 40.67
N ARG A 435 -2.15 -9.80 40.14
CA ARG A 435 -3.13 -10.41 39.23
C ARG A 435 -3.08 -9.76 37.86
N GLY A 436 -2.86 -10.57 36.84
CA GLY A 436 -2.89 -10.14 35.44
C GLY A 436 -4.25 -10.37 34.83
N TYR A 437 -4.80 -9.37 34.16
CA TYR A 437 -6.09 -9.43 33.49
C TYR A 437 -5.96 -9.04 32.01
N SER A 438 -6.75 -9.68 31.15
CA SER A 438 -7.11 -9.09 29.86
C SER A 438 -8.01 -7.88 30.12
N ALA A 439 -7.84 -6.83 29.35
CA ALA A 439 -8.60 -5.59 29.46
C ALA A 439 -9.18 -5.17 28.10
N GLU A 440 -10.14 -4.26 28.13
CA GLU A 440 -10.66 -3.56 26.96
C GLU A 440 -10.83 -2.07 27.27
N PHE A 441 -10.76 -1.26 26.21
CA PHE A 441 -11.22 0.11 26.24
C PHE A 441 -12.68 0.14 25.79
N ASN A 442 -13.58 0.64 26.64
CA ASN A 442 -14.99 0.72 26.33
C ASN A 442 -15.27 1.88 25.37
N THR A 443 -14.97 1.67 24.07
CA THR A 443 -15.14 2.64 22.97
C THR A 443 -16.47 2.41 22.24
N VAL A 444 -17.16 3.49 21.86
CA VAL A 444 -18.32 3.41 20.95
C VAL A 444 -17.85 3.32 19.49
N ALA A 445 -18.66 2.72 18.60
CA ALA A 445 -18.31 2.60 17.19
C ALA A 445 -18.03 3.98 16.55
N GLY A 446 -16.82 4.16 16.01
CA GLY A 446 -16.36 5.43 15.42
C GLY A 446 -15.63 6.38 16.39
N ALA A 447 -15.46 6.01 17.66
CA ALA A 447 -14.58 6.72 18.58
C ALA A 447 -13.09 6.44 18.26
N PRO A 448 -12.18 7.39 18.53
CA PRO A 448 -10.74 7.16 18.40
C PRO A 448 -10.28 5.97 19.24
N GLU A 449 -9.38 5.14 18.70
CA GLU A 449 -8.87 3.96 19.38
C GLU A 449 -7.72 4.36 20.33
N PRO A 450 -7.86 4.20 21.66
CA PRO A 450 -6.90 4.72 22.64
C PRO A 450 -5.44 4.35 22.39
N LEU A 451 -5.20 3.15 21.86
CA LEU A 451 -3.85 2.63 21.62
C LEU A 451 -3.17 3.27 20.41
N GLU A 452 -3.91 3.91 19.51
CA GLU A 452 -3.37 4.64 18.35
C GLU A 452 -3.00 6.10 18.66
N HIS A 453 -3.29 6.57 19.88
CA HIS A 453 -3.08 7.95 20.32
C HIS A 453 -1.98 8.04 21.41
N PRO A 454 -0.68 8.01 21.06
CA PRO A 454 0.42 8.00 22.02
C PRO A 454 0.47 9.25 22.93
N GLU A 455 -0.19 10.34 22.53
CA GLU A 455 -0.34 11.56 23.32
C GLU A 455 -1.31 11.42 24.51
N GLY A 456 -2.22 10.45 24.47
CA GLY A 456 -3.23 10.21 25.50
C GLY A 456 -2.68 9.57 26.78
N ASN A 457 -3.50 9.54 27.83
CA ASN A 457 -3.09 9.15 29.19
C ASN A 457 -4.02 8.16 29.84
N ALA A 458 -3.45 7.07 30.36
CA ALA A 458 -4.17 6.18 31.26
C ALA A 458 -3.95 6.61 32.72
N TYR A 459 -5.05 6.80 33.46
CA TYR A 459 -5.04 6.99 34.90
C TYR A 459 -5.72 5.81 35.59
N TRP A 460 -5.00 5.17 36.50
CA TRP A 460 -5.40 3.92 37.16
C TRP A 460 -5.99 4.15 38.54
N TYR A 461 -7.06 3.45 38.87
CA TYR A 461 -7.67 3.55 40.20
C TYR A 461 -6.84 2.82 41.24
N TYR A 462 -6.35 1.64 40.90
CA TYR A 462 -5.54 0.80 41.78
C TYR A 462 -4.05 1.25 41.75
N PRO A 463 -3.42 1.56 42.89
CA PRO A 463 -1.99 1.84 42.98
C PRO A 463 -1.15 0.71 42.38
N GLY A 464 0.02 1.03 41.82
CA GLY A 464 0.90 0.02 41.21
C GLY A 464 0.37 -0.71 39.96
N THR A 465 -0.74 -0.26 39.37
CA THR A 465 -1.28 -0.90 38.14
C THR A 465 -0.32 -0.71 36.96
N LEU A 466 0.02 -1.82 36.29
CA LEU A 466 0.81 -1.83 35.06
C LEU A 466 -0.08 -2.13 33.86
N LEU A 467 0.05 -1.35 32.79
CA LEU A 467 -0.54 -1.66 31.48
C LEU A 467 0.52 -2.25 30.56
N ILE A 468 0.17 -3.36 29.92
CA ILE A 468 0.92 -3.96 28.82
C ILE A 468 0.05 -3.78 27.58
N ARG A 469 0.48 -2.93 26.65
CA ARG A 469 -0.25 -2.73 25.39
C ARG A 469 -0.04 -3.95 24.49
N PRO A 470 -0.97 -4.23 23.57
CA PRO A 470 -0.73 -5.18 22.50
C PRO A 470 0.55 -4.77 21.74
N GLY A 471 1.49 -5.70 21.61
CA GLY A 471 2.75 -5.44 20.91
C GLY A 471 3.85 -4.75 21.73
N ASP A 472 3.65 -4.48 23.02
CA ASP A 472 4.72 -3.97 23.90
C ASP A 472 5.68 -5.10 24.28
N TRP A 473 6.86 -5.12 23.65
CA TRP A 473 7.96 -6.04 23.96
C TRP A 473 8.97 -5.36 24.87
N ARG A 474 9.55 -6.11 25.82
CA ARG A 474 10.55 -5.57 26.75
C ARG A 474 11.96 -6.03 26.35
N PRO A 475 12.71 -5.25 25.54
CA PRO A 475 14.09 -5.60 25.19
C PRO A 475 15.01 -5.44 26.42
N GLY A 476 16.02 -6.31 26.53
CA GLY A 476 17.22 -6.02 27.33
C GLY A 476 17.13 -6.25 28.85
N LEU A 477 16.42 -7.28 29.33
CA LEU A 477 16.52 -7.70 30.75
C LEU A 477 17.41 -8.92 31.00
N GLY A 478 17.95 -9.54 29.93
CA GLY A 478 18.71 -10.78 30.01
C GLY A 478 17.91 -11.98 30.55
N ALA A 479 18.57 -13.13 30.68
CA ALA A 479 17.96 -14.35 31.23
C ALA A 479 17.60 -14.21 32.73
N GLY A 480 18.28 -13.32 33.45
CA GLY A 480 18.21 -13.16 34.90
C GLY A 480 18.81 -14.36 35.67
N THR A 481 18.80 -14.27 37.00
CA THR A 481 19.25 -15.34 37.91
C THR A 481 18.11 -15.75 38.86
N GLY A 482 18.11 -16.99 39.34
CA GLY A 482 17.14 -17.48 40.34
C GLY A 482 15.78 -17.93 39.77
N GLU A 483 14.70 -17.71 40.52
CA GLU A 483 13.36 -18.24 40.22
C GLU A 483 12.74 -17.74 38.91
N LEU A 484 13.06 -16.50 38.50
CA LEU A 484 12.58 -15.94 37.24
C LEU A 484 13.20 -16.63 36.02
N ALA A 485 14.46 -17.07 36.12
CA ALA A 485 15.12 -17.81 35.03
C ALA A 485 14.45 -19.17 34.80
N ALA A 486 14.06 -19.86 35.89
CA ALA A 486 13.30 -21.11 35.81
C ALA A 486 11.93 -20.90 35.13
N LEU A 487 11.20 -19.84 35.52
CA LEU A 487 9.91 -19.51 34.91
C LEU A 487 10.04 -19.15 33.41
N ARG A 488 11.08 -18.40 33.01
CA ARG A 488 11.35 -18.13 31.59
C ARG A 488 11.59 -19.41 30.80
N ARG A 489 12.38 -20.35 31.35
CA ARG A 489 12.64 -21.64 30.70
C ARG A 489 11.38 -22.49 30.62
N GLU A 490 10.53 -22.51 31.65
CA GLU A 490 9.21 -23.18 31.63
C GLU A 490 8.33 -22.65 30.50
N LEU A 491 8.20 -21.32 30.38
CA LEU A 491 7.41 -20.67 29.32
C LEU A 491 7.93 -21.01 27.92
N LEU A 492 9.26 -20.95 27.73
CA LEU A 492 9.89 -21.31 26.46
C LEU A 492 9.62 -22.78 26.08
N GLN A 493 9.88 -23.71 27.00
CA GLN A 493 9.73 -25.14 26.71
C GLN A 493 8.28 -25.52 26.46
N THR A 494 7.33 -24.90 27.18
CA THR A 494 5.90 -25.08 26.93
C THR A 494 5.51 -24.61 25.52
N ALA A 495 6.00 -23.44 25.09
CA ALA A 495 5.70 -22.91 23.77
C ALA A 495 6.35 -23.74 22.64
N LEU A 496 7.61 -24.17 22.81
CA LEU A 496 8.30 -25.03 21.85
C LEU A 496 7.63 -26.41 21.72
N ALA A 497 7.17 -26.99 22.83
CA ALA A 497 6.51 -28.30 22.83
C ALA A 497 5.09 -28.28 22.21
N THR A 498 4.42 -27.13 22.23
CA THR A 498 3.03 -27.00 21.75
C THR A 498 2.91 -26.45 20.34
N ALA A 499 3.90 -25.70 19.87
CA ALA A 499 3.85 -25.07 18.56
C ALA A 499 4.16 -26.05 17.42
N THR A 500 3.31 -26.03 16.38
CA THR A 500 3.54 -26.75 15.11
C THR A 500 3.47 -25.77 13.94
N PRO A 501 3.90 -26.15 12.72
CA PRO A 501 3.77 -25.29 11.54
C PRO A 501 2.33 -24.82 11.29
N GLU A 502 1.33 -25.66 11.58
CA GLU A 502 -0.09 -25.37 11.43
C GLU A 502 -0.67 -24.55 12.60
N ALA A 503 -0.06 -24.64 13.78
CA ALA A 503 -0.48 -23.94 15.00
C ALA A 503 0.72 -23.26 15.70
N PRO A 504 1.31 -22.21 15.11
CA PRO A 504 2.53 -21.58 15.62
C PRO A 504 2.26 -20.51 16.69
N GLN A 505 1.00 -20.25 17.03
CA GLN A 505 0.57 -19.17 17.93
C GLN A 505 1.26 -19.17 19.31
N PRO A 506 1.58 -20.32 19.95
CA PRO A 506 2.29 -20.32 21.23
C PRO A 506 3.65 -19.61 21.18
N LEU A 507 4.35 -19.66 20.03
CA LEU A 507 5.65 -19.01 19.88
C LEU A 507 5.53 -17.50 19.64
N VAL A 508 4.48 -17.06 18.95
CA VAL A 508 4.25 -15.64 18.62
C VAL A 508 4.17 -14.77 19.89
N ALA A 509 3.61 -15.32 20.95
CA ALA A 509 3.41 -14.61 22.21
C ALA A 509 4.71 -14.34 22.99
N LEU A 510 5.80 -15.07 22.71
CA LEU A 510 7.02 -15.03 23.51
C LEU A 510 7.75 -13.68 23.40
N ASP A 511 8.13 -13.09 24.54
CA ASP A 511 8.89 -11.84 24.64
C ASP A 511 10.40 -12.07 24.50
N HIS A 512 11.18 -10.99 24.30
CA HIS A 512 12.63 -11.02 24.07
C HIS A 512 13.39 -11.77 25.16
N ASP A 513 13.00 -11.61 26.42
CA ASP A 513 13.67 -12.23 27.55
C ASP A 513 13.52 -13.77 27.55
N VAL A 514 12.34 -14.28 27.19
CA VAL A 514 12.13 -15.73 26.99
C VAL A 514 12.82 -16.22 25.72
N LEU A 515 12.72 -15.47 24.61
CA LEU A 515 13.38 -15.81 23.35
C LEU A 515 14.92 -15.79 23.44
N SER A 516 15.48 -15.04 24.38
CA SER A 516 16.93 -15.02 24.62
C SER A 516 17.49 -16.38 25.07
N LEU A 517 16.64 -17.23 25.66
CA LEU A 517 17.01 -18.57 26.14
C LEU A 517 17.06 -19.64 25.04
N LEU A 518 16.62 -19.31 23.82
CA LEU A 518 16.66 -20.24 22.68
C LEU A 518 18.10 -20.63 22.39
N THR A 519 18.36 -21.94 22.35
CA THR A 519 19.59 -22.50 21.81
C THR A 519 19.67 -22.31 20.29
N PRO A 520 20.85 -22.39 19.67
CA PRO A 520 21.00 -22.27 18.21
C PRO A 520 20.11 -23.25 17.42
N ASP A 521 19.87 -24.46 17.91
CA ASP A 521 18.98 -25.45 17.27
C ASP A 521 17.50 -25.06 17.42
N GLU A 522 17.08 -24.62 18.60
CA GLU A 522 15.71 -24.16 18.84
C GLU A 522 15.39 -22.90 18.01
N ARG A 523 16.35 -21.98 17.83
CA ARG A 523 16.20 -20.80 16.95
C ARG A 523 15.88 -21.23 15.52
N LEU A 524 16.68 -22.16 14.97
CA LEU A 524 16.42 -22.70 13.63
C LEU A 524 15.06 -23.43 13.57
N GLY A 525 14.71 -24.17 14.63
CA GLY A 525 13.39 -24.80 14.78
C GLY A 525 12.25 -23.80 14.67
N VAL A 526 12.32 -22.67 15.38
CA VAL A 526 11.32 -21.59 15.29
C VAL A 526 11.23 -21.04 13.86
N PHE A 527 12.37 -20.75 13.21
CA PHE A 527 12.36 -20.30 11.80
C PHE A 527 11.67 -21.32 10.89
N ASN A 528 11.99 -22.61 11.02
CA ASN A 528 11.40 -23.67 10.22
C ASN A 528 9.89 -23.80 10.46
N THR A 529 9.42 -23.72 11.71
CA THR A 529 7.99 -23.76 12.02
C THR A 529 7.20 -22.71 11.24
N PHE A 530 7.69 -21.47 11.18
CA PHE A 530 6.99 -20.39 10.47
C PHE A 530 7.19 -20.40 8.96
N LEU A 531 8.34 -20.88 8.47
CA LEU A 531 8.66 -20.93 7.03
C LEU A 531 8.10 -22.16 6.31
N THR A 532 7.69 -23.20 7.05
CA THR A 532 7.07 -24.41 6.48
C THR A 532 5.55 -24.43 6.59
N GLY A 533 4.98 -23.66 7.53
CA GLY A 533 3.54 -23.55 7.73
C GLY A 533 2.88 -22.40 6.93
N PRO A 534 1.55 -22.28 6.99
CA PRO A 534 0.80 -21.22 6.32
C PRO A 534 0.94 -19.85 6.98
N ALA A 535 1.68 -19.73 8.10
CA ALA A 535 1.75 -18.55 8.94
C ALA A 535 2.05 -17.26 8.15
N LEU A 536 3.05 -17.29 7.25
CA LEU A 536 3.46 -16.15 6.41
C LEU A 536 2.48 -15.83 5.27
N THR A 537 1.43 -16.62 5.09
CA THR A 537 0.38 -16.46 4.06
C THR A 537 -1.04 -16.33 4.63
N SER A 538 -1.17 -16.44 5.95
CA SER A 538 -2.42 -16.39 6.72
C SER A 538 -2.62 -15.05 7.43
N ASP A 539 -3.69 -14.93 8.21
CA ASP A 539 -4.03 -13.73 8.98
C ASP A 539 -3.02 -13.41 10.11
N ILE A 540 -2.17 -14.38 10.51
CA ILE A 540 -1.10 -14.17 11.52
C ILE A 540 0.26 -13.77 10.94
N ARG A 541 0.30 -13.36 9.66
CA ARG A 541 1.54 -13.06 8.92
C ARG A 541 2.39 -11.97 9.56
N GLU A 542 1.77 -10.89 10.04
CA GLU A 542 2.44 -9.79 10.73
C GLU A 542 3.13 -10.30 12.00
N ASP A 543 2.36 -10.94 12.86
CA ASP A 543 2.79 -11.56 14.10
C ASP A 543 3.96 -12.55 13.91
N ALA A 544 3.92 -13.34 12.84
CA ALA A 544 5.00 -14.24 12.45
C ALA A 544 6.30 -13.50 12.15
N VAL A 545 6.26 -12.43 11.34
CA VAL A 545 7.47 -11.67 10.99
C VAL A 545 8.02 -10.92 12.22
N HIS A 546 7.15 -10.36 13.06
CA HIS A 546 7.54 -9.77 14.34
C HIS A 546 8.21 -10.78 15.27
N LEU A 547 7.75 -12.03 15.32
CA LEU A 547 8.46 -13.07 16.08
C LEU A 547 9.85 -13.33 15.50
N LEU A 548 9.98 -13.55 14.19
CA LEU A 548 11.28 -13.85 13.58
C LEU A 548 12.29 -12.70 13.82
N ALA A 549 11.84 -11.45 13.72
CA ALA A 549 12.66 -10.28 14.06
C ALA A 549 13.10 -10.29 15.52
N ARG A 550 12.19 -10.62 16.46
CA ARG A 550 12.53 -10.73 17.89
C ARG A 550 13.47 -11.89 18.18
N VAL A 551 13.34 -13.03 17.50
CA VAL A 551 14.29 -14.15 17.61
C VAL A 551 15.69 -13.70 17.23
N LEU A 552 15.85 -12.98 16.11
CA LEU A 552 17.14 -12.43 15.69
C LEU A 552 17.69 -11.41 16.69
N LEU A 553 16.87 -10.44 17.11
CA LEU A 553 17.28 -9.43 18.09
C LEU A 553 17.64 -10.02 19.45
N SER A 554 17.02 -11.14 19.83
CA SER A 554 17.32 -11.87 21.08
C SER A 554 18.44 -12.91 20.91
N THR A 555 19.08 -12.98 19.74
CA THR A 555 20.24 -13.86 19.52
C THR A 555 21.50 -13.18 20.05
N PRO A 556 22.32 -13.82 20.89
CA PRO A 556 23.60 -13.26 21.31
C PRO A 556 24.47 -12.92 20.08
N ASP A 557 25.21 -11.82 20.13
CA ASP A 557 25.92 -11.31 18.95
C ASP A 557 26.96 -12.33 18.43
N ARG A 558 27.62 -13.05 19.34
CA ARG A 558 28.55 -14.16 18.98
C ARG A 558 27.86 -15.36 18.33
N GLU A 559 26.57 -15.56 18.58
CA GLU A 559 25.77 -16.67 18.05
C GLU A 559 25.05 -16.32 16.75
N PHE A 560 24.99 -15.04 16.38
CA PHE A 560 24.31 -14.58 15.18
C PHE A 560 24.97 -15.08 13.88
N PRO A 561 26.31 -14.99 13.68
CA PRO A 561 26.94 -15.54 12.47
C PRO A 561 26.74 -17.07 12.32
N PRO A 562 26.89 -17.92 13.36
CA PRO A 562 26.52 -19.33 13.27
C PRO A 562 25.05 -19.56 12.89
N LEU A 563 24.13 -18.75 13.43
CA LEU A 563 22.71 -18.84 13.11
C LEU A 563 22.44 -18.49 11.65
N GLU A 564 23.01 -17.40 11.14
CA GLU A 564 22.89 -16.99 9.73
C GLU A 564 23.35 -18.13 8.81
N ARG A 565 24.49 -18.77 9.09
CA ARG A 565 24.99 -19.91 8.28
C ARG A 565 24.01 -21.07 8.25
N ARG A 566 23.36 -21.36 9.37
CA ARG A 566 22.33 -22.41 9.47
C ARG A 566 21.07 -22.04 8.70
N LEU A 567 20.64 -20.78 8.76
CA LEU A 567 19.49 -20.27 8.00
C LEU A 567 19.75 -20.29 6.48
N THR A 568 20.98 -20.00 6.06
CA THR A 568 21.43 -20.13 4.67
C THR A 568 21.42 -21.60 4.23
N SER A 569 22.05 -22.49 5.01
CA SER A 569 22.19 -23.91 4.66
C SER A 569 20.87 -24.67 4.63
N SER A 570 19.87 -24.25 5.44
CA SER A 570 18.53 -24.85 5.45
C SER A 570 17.61 -24.32 4.34
N GLY A 571 18.04 -23.31 3.58
CA GLY A 571 17.20 -22.58 2.61
C GLY A 571 16.14 -21.68 3.26
N ALA A 572 16.23 -21.44 4.57
CA ALA A 572 15.28 -20.60 5.30
C ALA A 572 15.29 -19.14 4.80
N LEU A 573 16.48 -18.59 4.50
CA LEU A 573 16.60 -17.21 4.01
C LEU A 573 16.00 -17.04 2.61
N GLU A 574 16.16 -18.01 1.72
CA GLU A 574 15.57 -17.98 0.37
C GLU A 574 14.04 -18.01 0.43
N LYS A 575 13.47 -18.89 1.26
CA LYS A 575 12.02 -18.94 1.52
C LYS A 575 11.49 -17.61 2.07
N LEU A 576 12.28 -16.98 2.94
CA LEU A 576 11.91 -15.72 3.56
C LEU A 576 11.88 -14.57 2.54
N LEU A 577 12.85 -14.52 1.62
CA LEU A 577 12.86 -13.58 0.49
C LEU A 577 11.67 -13.81 -0.44
N GLY A 578 11.32 -15.07 -0.74
CA GLY A 578 10.19 -15.44 -1.60
C GLY A 578 8.79 -15.28 -0.99
N SER A 579 8.66 -14.97 0.31
CA SER A 579 7.35 -14.87 0.98
C SER A 579 6.54 -13.62 0.58
N ASN A 580 5.22 -13.74 0.44
CA ASN A 580 4.30 -12.64 0.06
C ASN A 580 3.89 -11.74 1.25
N ALA A 581 4.86 -11.34 2.09
CA ALA A 581 4.64 -10.51 3.28
C ALA A 581 5.36 -9.14 3.21
N PRO A 582 5.02 -8.25 2.26
CA PRO A 582 5.78 -7.03 1.99
C PRO A 582 5.95 -6.14 3.22
N GLU A 583 4.84 -5.73 3.82
CA GLU A 583 4.74 -4.58 4.72
C GLU A 583 5.49 -4.78 6.05
N TYR A 584 5.87 -6.01 6.38
CA TYR A 584 6.47 -6.37 7.67
C TYR A 584 7.92 -6.87 7.57
N LYS A 585 8.43 -7.11 6.35
CA LYS A 585 9.80 -7.59 6.11
C LYS A 585 10.88 -6.56 6.48
N MET A 586 10.55 -5.27 6.48
CA MET A 586 11.48 -4.20 6.87
C MET A 586 12.01 -4.40 8.31
N LEU A 587 11.14 -4.73 9.26
CA LEU A 587 11.53 -4.95 10.65
C LEU A 587 12.54 -6.08 10.81
N LEU A 588 12.36 -7.13 10.01
CA LEU A 588 13.27 -8.26 9.98
C LEU A 588 14.63 -7.87 9.36
N GLY A 589 14.62 -7.09 8.28
CA GLY A 589 15.83 -6.52 7.69
C GLY A 589 16.61 -5.66 8.68
N GLN A 590 15.94 -4.75 9.39
CA GLN A 590 16.54 -3.93 10.43
C GLN A 590 17.14 -4.78 11.56
N ALA A 591 16.48 -5.88 11.94
CA ALA A 591 17.02 -6.83 12.91
C ALA A 591 18.31 -7.49 12.43
N PHE A 592 18.38 -7.88 11.15
CA PHE A 592 19.62 -8.37 10.52
C PHE A 592 20.72 -7.32 10.57
N THR A 593 20.44 -6.08 10.18
CA THR A 593 21.43 -4.99 10.18
C THR A 593 21.95 -4.68 11.57
N ARG A 594 21.07 -4.59 12.58
CA ARG A 594 21.49 -4.38 13.97
C ARG A 594 22.39 -5.50 14.47
N LYS A 595 22.06 -6.76 14.17
CA LYS A 595 22.86 -7.91 14.60
C LYS A 595 24.17 -8.05 13.82
N ALA A 596 24.18 -7.71 12.54
CA ALA A 596 25.39 -7.63 11.75
C ALA A 596 26.35 -6.56 12.31
N LEU A 597 25.85 -5.37 12.68
CA LEU A 597 26.66 -4.31 13.29
C LEU A 597 27.28 -4.75 14.62
N ALA A 598 26.49 -5.40 15.47
CA ALA A 598 26.97 -5.89 16.75
C ALA A 598 28.00 -7.04 16.61
N SER A 599 27.86 -7.86 15.57
CA SER A 599 28.76 -9.01 15.31
C SER A 599 30.03 -8.62 14.55
N PHE A 600 29.93 -7.66 13.64
CA PHE A 600 30.96 -7.21 12.72
C PHE A 600 30.94 -5.68 12.62
N PRO A 601 31.59 -4.97 13.57
CA PRO A 601 31.60 -3.50 13.60
C PRO A 601 32.22 -2.92 12.31
N LEU A 602 31.57 -1.91 11.74
CA LEU A 602 32.08 -1.21 10.55
C LEU A 602 33.10 -0.14 10.96
N ARG A 603 34.21 -0.03 10.21
CA ARG A 603 35.14 1.10 10.33
C ARG A 603 34.65 2.28 9.49
N LEU A 604 34.74 3.49 10.04
CA LEU A 604 34.31 4.73 9.38
C LEU A 604 35.03 4.97 8.04
N GLU A 605 36.31 4.60 7.95
CA GLU A 605 37.16 4.71 6.75
C GLU A 605 36.64 3.92 5.54
N LEU A 606 35.75 2.93 5.74
CA LEU A 606 35.21 2.09 4.67
C LEU A 606 33.88 2.60 4.11
N LEU A 607 33.25 3.59 4.73
CA LEU A 607 31.91 4.07 4.33
C LEU A 607 31.87 4.54 2.87
N GLU A 608 32.91 5.24 2.41
CA GLU A 608 33.01 5.74 1.03
C GLU A 608 33.23 4.63 -0.02
N SER A 609 33.67 3.44 0.43
CA SER A 609 33.97 2.30 -0.45
C SER A 609 32.80 1.32 -0.59
N LEU A 610 31.69 1.54 0.13
CA LEU A 610 30.55 0.63 0.14
C LEU A 610 29.78 0.69 -1.20
N PRO A 611 29.15 -0.42 -1.63
CA PRO A 611 28.27 -0.41 -2.78
C PRO A 611 27.05 0.49 -2.53
N THR A 612 26.84 1.47 -3.40
CA THR A 612 25.69 2.38 -3.34
C THR A 612 24.54 1.92 -4.23
N PHE A 613 23.33 1.94 -3.69
CA PHE A 613 22.10 1.65 -4.40
C PHE A 613 21.09 2.77 -4.22
N HIS A 614 20.22 2.98 -5.22
CA HIS A 614 19.19 4.01 -5.15
C HIS A 614 17.81 3.36 -5.07
N LEU A 615 16.95 3.92 -4.22
CA LEU A 615 15.56 3.53 -4.03
C LEU A 615 14.66 4.76 -3.99
N GLY A 616 13.38 4.60 -4.28
CA GLY A 616 12.40 5.70 -4.15
C GLY A 616 12.32 6.56 -5.41
N ARG A 617 11.87 7.81 -5.25
CA ARG A 617 11.48 8.67 -6.38
C ARG A 617 12.18 10.02 -6.35
N GLU A 618 12.81 10.36 -7.46
CA GLU A 618 13.44 11.66 -7.71
C GLU A 618 12.80 12.28 -8.96
N GLY A 619 11.95 13.29 -8.77
CA GLY A 619 11.20 13.92 -9.86
C GLY A 619 10.31 12.93 -10.64
N GLU A 620 10.69 12.65 -11.89
CA GLU A 620 10.01 11.71 -12.78
C GLU A 620 10.64 10.30 -12.78
N THR A 621 11.77 10.10 -12.10
CA THR A 621 12.48 8.82 -12.06
C THR A 621 12.15 8.06 -10.78
N THR A 622 11.73 6.81 -10.92
CA THR A 622 11.61 5.87 -9.81
C THR A 622 12.77 4.88 -9.88
N TYR A 623 13.50 4.73 -8.79
CA TYR A 623 14.58 3.75 -8.64
C TYR A 623 14.03 2.52 -7.92
N LEU A 624 14.01 1.39 -8.62
CA LEU A 624 13.56 0.09 -8.13
C LEU A 624 14.72 -0.91 -8.13
N LEU A 625 14.58 -2.00 -7.37
CA LEU A 625 15.57 -3.06 -7.27
C LEU A 625 14.92 -4.42 -7.46
N ASN A 626 15.39 -5.18 -8.45
CA ASN A 626 15.10 -6.61 -8.55
C ASN A 626 16.16 -7.38 -7.77
N VAL A 627 15.74 -8.38 -6.99
CA VAL A 627 16.63 -9.14 -6.11
C VAL A 627 16.68 -10.62 -6.45
N PRO A 628 17.50 -11.04 -7.43
CA PRO A 628 17.85 -12.44 -7.59
C PRO A 628 18.70 -12.92 -6.39
N SER A 629 18.52 -14.17 -5.98
CA SER A 629 19.38 -14.84 -4.99
C SER A 629 19.84 -16.20 -5.51
N GLY A 630 20.91 -16.74 -4.91
CA GLY A 630 21.41 -18.08 -5.22
C GLY A 630 22.63 -18.44 -4.38
N LEU A 631 23.08 -19.69 -4.43
CA LEU A 631 24.29 -20.13 -3.72
C LEU A 631 25.54 -19.90 -4.59
N VAL A 632 26.61 -19.37 -3.98
CA VAL A 632 27.91 -19.17 -4.61
C VAL A 632 29.03 -19.79 -3.76
N PRO A 633 30.11 -20.28 -4.39
CA PRO A 633 31.27 -20.77 -3.66
C PRO A 633 32.00 -19.63 -2.93
N THR A 634 32.44 -19.92 -1.70
CA THR A 634 33.27 -19.08 -0.83
C THR A 634 34.39 -19.93 -0.22
N VAL A 635 35.39 -19.33 0.42
CA VAL A 635 36.43 -20.05 1.17
C VAL A 635 36.40 -19.65 2.63
N LEU A 636 36.24 -20.63 3.52
CA LEU A 636 36.43 -20.44 4.94
C LEU A 636 37.92 -20.39 5.25
N VAL A 637 38.39 -19.28 5.82
CA VAL A 637 39.80 -19.06 6.21
C VAL A 637 39.95 -19.11 7.73
N ALA A 638 41.17 -19.31 8.22
CA ALA A 638 41.44 -19.21 9.65
C ALA A 638 41.05 -17.79 10.16
N PRO A 639 40.45 -17.65 11.37
CA PRO A 639 40.07 -16.35 11.92
C PRO A 639 41.21 -15.32 11.91
N GLU A 640 42.45 -15.76 12.12
CA GLU A 640 43.66 -14.93 12.13
C GLU A 640 44.08 -14.45 10.73
N ALA A 641 43.68 -15.20 9.70
CA ALA A 641 43.92 -14.85 8.29
C ALA A 641 42.81 -13.97 7.70
N TRP A 642 41.74 -13.71 8.45
CA TRP A 642 40.63 -12.88 8.02
C TRP A 642 40.81 -11.43 8.49
N ALA A 643 40.78 -10.50 7.53
CA ALA A 643 40.81 -9.07 7.83
C ALA A 643 39.44 -8.61 8.38
N ALA A 644 39.22 -8.77 9.69
CA ALA A 644 37.98 -8.39 10.37
C ALA A 644 37.53 -6.93 10.11
N GLN A 645 38.48 -6.08 9.73
CA GLN A 645 38.28 -4.67 9.41
C GLN A 645 37.41 -4.45 8.16
N GLN A 646 37.32 -5.42 7.23
CA GLN A 646 36.57 -5.31 5.97
C GLN A 646 35.11 -5.76 6.06
N GLY A 647 34.67 -6.33 7.20
CA GLY A 647 33.35 -6.95 7.31
C GLY A 647 33.19 -8.23 6.47
N VAL A 648 32.01 -8.85 6.53
CA VAL A 648 31.73 -10.10 5.81
C VAL A 648 31.48 -9.81 4.33
N HIS A 649 32.26 -10.45 3.46
CA HIS A 649 32.14 -10.35 2.01
C HIS A 649 32.32 -11.73 1.36
N LEU A 650 31.78 -11.90 0.14
CA LEU A 650 31.91 -13.16 -0.60
C LEU A 650 33.34 -13.34 -1.15
N GLY A 651 33.95 -14.50 -0.89
CA GLY A 651 35.28 -14.86 -1.37
C GLY A 651 36.13 -15.51 -0.28
N ALA A 652 36.29 -14.83 0.85
CA ALA A 652 36.97 -15.33 2.03
C ALA A 652 36.29 -14.84 3.32
N GLU A 653 36.00 -15.77 4.24
CA GLU A 653 35.29 -15.48 5.48
C GLU A 653 35.80 -16.37 6.62
N PRO A 654 35.76 -15.91 7.87
CA PRO A 654 36.41 -16.62 8.97
C PRO A 654 35.66 -17.92 9.26
N ALA A 655 36.39 -19.02 9.41
CA ALA A 655 35.83 -20.27 9.92
C ALA A 655 35.33 -20.02 11.36
N LEU A 656 34.08 -20.41 11.63
CA LEU A 656 33.53 -20.34 12.99
C LEU A 656 34.05 -21.53 13.82
N PRO A 657 33.98 -21.47 15.16
CA PRO A 657 34.41 -22.56 16.02
C PRO A 657 33.75 -23.90 15.61
N GLY A 658 34.57 -24.88 15.23
CA GLY A 658 34.13 -26.20 14.78
C GLY A 658 33.94 -26.38 13.27
N GLU A 659 34.15 -25.34 12.46
CA GLU A 659 34.13 -25.46 11.00
C GLU A 659 35.51 -25.75 10.40
N ALA A 660 35.55 -26.60 9.38
CA ALA A 660 36.77 -26.86 8.63
C ALA A 660 37.08 -25.70 7.67
N ILE A 661 38.32 -25.24 7.68
CA ILE A 661 38.88 -24.30 6.69
C ILE A 661 38.81 -24.97 5.30
N GLY A 662 38.35 -24.25 4.29
CA GLY A 662 38.19 -24.79 2.94
C GLY A 662 36.98 -24.26 2.17
N PRO A 663 36.67 -24.85 1.00
CA PRO A 663 35.58 -24.40 0.16
C PRO A 663 34.22 -24.62 0.83
N SER A 664 33.34 -23.63 0.70
CA SER A 664 31.98 -23.64 1.24
C SER A 664 31.00 -22.99 0.25
N GLN A 665 29.71 -23.08 0.51
CA GLN A 665 28.65 -22.42 -0.27
C GLN A 665 27.93 -21.40 0.60
N ARG A 666 27.60 -20.25 0.03
CA ARG A 666 26.86 -19.16 0.70
C ARG A 666 25.78 -18.58 -0.15
N MET A 667 24.74 -18.07 0.48
CA MET A 667 23.75 -17.25 -0.20
C MET A 667 24.44 -15.99 -0.72
N ALA A 668 24.16 -15.68 -1.98
CA ALA A 668 24.50 -14.42 -2.62
C ALA A 668 23.22 -13.70 -3.00
N LEU A 669 23.17 -12.41 -2.69
CA LEU A 669 22.15 -11.49 -3.14
C LEU A 669 22.70 -10.70 -4.32
N TYR A 670 21.84 -10.48 -5.30
CA TYR A 670 22.15 -9.65 -6.44
C TYR A 670 21.11 -8.56 -6.54
N PHE A 671 21.55 -7.37 -6.88
CA PHE A 671 20.71 -6.20 -6.99
C PHE A 671 20.77 -5.75 -8.43
N GLN A 672 19.64 -5.81 -9.11
CA GLN A 672 19.51 -5.31 -10.47
C GLN A 672 18.68 -4.02 -10.40
N PRO A 673 19.34 -2.85 -10.48
CA PRO A 673 18.64 -1.58 -10.49
C PRO A 673 17.76 -1.49 -11.73
N VAL A 674 16.52 -1.10 -11.50
CA VAL A 674 15.54 -0.81 -12.53
C VAL A 674 15.22 0.67 -12.38
N GLN A 675 15.74 1.47 -13.29
CA GLN A 675 15.33 2.87 -13.38
C GLN A 675 14.06 2.93 -14.20
N GLN A 676 13.02 3.48 -13.61
CA GLN A 676 11.74 3.70 -14.25
C GLN A 676 11.53 5.20 -14.43
N LYS A 677 11.83 5.72 -15.62
CA LYS A 677 11.54 7.12 -15.95
C LYS A 677 10.12 7.25 -16.44
N PHE A 678 9.31 7.99 -15.70
CA PHE A 678 7.98 8.40 -16.11
C PHE A 678 8.06 9.72 -16.86
N GLU A 679 8.54 9.67 -18.11
CA GLU A 679 8.46 10.83 -18.99
C GLU A 679 6.99 11.24 -19.15
N ALA A 680 6.74 12.55 -19.24
CA ALA A 680 5.42 13.17 -19.41
C ALA A 680 4.57 12.65 -20.61
N CYS A 681 5.03 11.64 -21.35
CA CYS A 681 4.35 10.93 -22.42
C CYS A 681 4.43 9.39 -22.29
N TYR A 682 3.58 8.82 -21.43
CA TYR A 682 2.95 7.48 -21.50
C TYR A 682 3.77 6.19 -21.70
N LEU A 683 5.08 6.19 -21.53
CA LEU A 683 5.84 4.95 -21.32
C LEU A 683 6.78 5.13 -20.14
N SER A 684 6.73 4.20 -19.20
CA SER A 684 7.88 4.00 -18.34
C SER A 684 8.97 3.32 -19.16
N SER A 685 10.04 4.02 -19.50
CA SER A 685 11.24 3.30 -19.94
C SER A 685 11.80 2.57 -18.71
N THR A 686 12.04 1.27 -18.86
CA THR A 686 12.80 0.51 -17.88
C THR A 686 14.17 0.32 -18.50
N GLU A 687 15.15 1.06 -18.00
CA GLU A 687 16.55 0.81 -18.32
C GLU A 687 17.10 -0.10 -17.21
N PRO A 688 17.25 -1.40 -17.47
CA PRO A 688 17.93 -2.27 -16.53
C PRO A 688 19.41 -1.87 -16.51
N ALA A 689 19.87 -1.40 -15.35
CA ALA A 689 21.30 -1.22 -15.12
C ALA A 689 21.98 -2.60 -15.00
N PRO A 690 23.32 -2.68 -15.20
CA PRO A 690 24.05 -3.91 -14.97
C PRO A 690 23.79 -4.44 -13.55
N ARG A 691 23.55 -5.75 -13.46
CA ARG A 691 23.38 -6.47 -12.21
C ARG A 691 24.60 -6.24 -11.32
N SER A 692 24.39 -5.98 -10.03
CA SER A 692 25.47 -5.88 -9.06
C SER A 692 26.31 -7.17 -9.04
N ARG A 693 27.52 -7.07 -8.49
CA ARG A 693 28.23 -8.28 -8.04
C ARG A 693 27.40 -9.04 -7.00
N ALA A 694 27.75 -10.29 -6.78
CA ALA A 694 27.22 -11.07 -5.67
C ALA A 694 27.59 -10.37 -4.35
N LEU A 695 26.61 -10.18 -3.47
CA LEU A 695 26.80 -9.63 -2.12
C LEU A 695 26.41 -10.66 -1.07
N HIS A 696 27.19 -10.74 0.02
CA HIS A 696 26.83 -11.56 1.17
C HIS A 696 25.62 -10.94 1.90
N PRO A 697 24.69 -11.71 2.51
CA PRO A 697 23.54 -11.16 3.23
C PRO A 697 23.89 -10.16 4.34
N LEU A 698 25.05 -10.37 4.98
CA LEU A 698 25.59 -9.51 6.05
C LEU A 698 26.52 -8.40 5.53
N GLU A 699 26.73 -8.30 4.22
CA GLU A 699 27.60 -7.28 3.64
C GLU A 699 26.93 -5.91 3.70
N TRP A 700 27.72 -4.88 4.00
CA TRP A 700 27.25 -3.50 4.15
C TRP A 700 27.02 -2.85 2.79
N VAL A 701 25.92 -2.10 2.68
CA VAL A 701 25.56 -1.33 1.49
C VAL A 701 25.06 0.05 1.88
N GLN A 702 25.35 1.03 1.04
CA GLN A 702 24.79 2.37 1.13
C GLN A 702 23.53 2.44 0.26
N VAL A 703 22.45 2.99 0.80
CA VAL A 703 21.19 3.13 0.08
C VAL A 703 20.74 4.59 0.12
N GLU A 704 20.67 5.21 -1.04
CA GLU A 704 20.10 6.54 -1.22
C GLU A 704 18.61 6.41 -1.50
N VAL A 705 17.79 6.83 -0.55
CA VAL A 705 16.35 6.86 -0.68
C VAL A 705 15.92 8.23 -1.14
N HIS A 706 15.45 8.29 -2.37
CA HIS A 706 14.95 9.48 -3.04
C HIS A 706 13.49 9.75 -2.67
N GLY A 707 13.17 11.01 -2.40
CA GLY A 707 11.84 11.44 -2.00
C GLY A 707 11.81 12.91 -1.56
N PRO A 708 10.71 13.39 -0.95
CA PRO A 708 10.60 14.78 -0.48
C PRO A 708 11.64 15.14 0.60
N GLN A 709 12.20 14.15 1.28
CA GLN A 709 13.38 14.27 2.13
C GLN A 709 14.36 13.18 1.70
N PRO A 710 15.34 13.46 0.84
CA PRO A 710 16.33 12.47 0.46
C PRO A 710 17.14 12.06 1.69
N ARG A 711 17.36 10.76 1.87
CA ARG A 711 18.11 10.21 3.00
C ARG A 711 19.04 9.11 2.54
N THR A 712 20.24 9.11 3.10
CA THR A 712 21.20 8.02 2.94
C THR A 712 21.08 7.09 4.12
N HIS A 713 20.88 5.81 3.84
CA HIS A 713 20.78 4.75 4.83
C HIS A 713 21.95 3.79 4.67
N LEU A 714 22.58 3.42 5.79
CA LEU A 714 23.53 2.33 5.85
C LEU A 714 22.79 1.08 6.34
N MET A 715 22.84 0.00 5.58
CA MET A 715 22.17 -1.25 5.92
C MET A 715 22.90 -2.48 5.40
N THR A 716 22.46 -3.67 5.80
CA THR A 716 22.93 -4.93 5.21
C THR A 716 22.27 -5.19 3.86
N ALA A 717 22.93 -5.94 2.99
CA ALA A 717 22.35 -6.43 1.74
C ALA A 717 21.03 -7.19 1.99
N MET A 718 20.91 -7.93 3.10
CA MET A 718 19.66 -8.59 3.48
C MET A 718 18.52 -7.61 3.76
N GLU A 719 18.77 -6.52 4.46
CA GLU A 719 17.76 -5.47 4.66
C GLU A 719 17.34 -4.84 3.33
N LEU A 720 18.30 -4.50 2.47
CA LEU A 720 18.01 -3.98 1.13
C LEU A 720 17.19 -4.97 0.29
N ALA A 721 17.50 -6.27 0.36
CA ALA A 721 16.76 -7.31 -0.35
C ALA A 721 15.32 -7.42 0.13
N LEU A 722 15.10 -7.33 1.44
CA LEU A 722 13.78 -7.37 2.04
C LEU A 722 12.97 -6.11 1.73
N LEU A 723 13.61 -4.93 1.74
CA LEU A 723 13.04 -3.65 1.31
C LEU A 723 12.72 -3.63 -0.19
N ALA A 724 13.58 -4.16 -1.05
CA ALA A 724 13.33 -4.22 -2.48
C ALA A 724 12.24 -5.24 -2.85
N SER A 725 11.96 -6.22 -1.98
CA SER A 725 10.89 -7.21 -2.18
C SER A 725 9.48 -6.70 -1.84
N THR A 726 9.34 -5.47 -1.32
CA THR A 726 8.02 -4.85 -1.14
C THR A 726 7.49 -4.32 -2.48
N PRO A 727 6.33 -4.79 -3.00
CA PRO A 727 5.60 -4.08 -4.04
C PRO A 727 5.38 -2.64 -3.59
N ASP A 728 5.90 -1.70 -4.38
CA ASP A 728 5.79 -0.28 -4.12
C ASP A 728 4.32 0.14 -4.27
N THR A 729 3.59 0.15 -3.15
CA THR A 729 2.20 0.62 -3.10
C THR A 729 2.12 2.09 -3.48
N LEU A 730 3.20 2.88 -3.35
CA LEU A 730 3.29 4.27 -3.83
C LEU A 730 3.36 4.34 -5.35
N LEU A 731 3.83 3.33 -6.08
CA LEU A 731 3.69 3.29 -7.55
C LEU A 731 2.21 3.12 -7.95
N LEU A 732 1.47 2.30 -7.21
CA LEU A 732 0.03 2.10 -7.41
C LEU A 732 -0.77 3.34 -6.98
N TRP A 733 -0.42 3.96 -5.85
CA TRP A 733 -1.03 5.17 -5.30
C TRP A 733 -0.57 6.47 -5.96
N SER A 734 0.60 6.54 -6.60
CA SER A 734 1.01 7.69 -7.41
C SER A 734 0.42 7.63 -8.81
N ALA A 735 0.22 6.42 -9.37
CA ALA A 735 -0.61 6.23 -10.54
C ALA A 735 -2.08 6.58 -10.25
N VAL A 736 -2.65 6.08 -9.14
CA VAL A 736 -4.00 6.45 -8.69
C VAL A 736 -4.07 7.92 -8.28
N GLY A 737 -3.05 8.45 -7.62
CA GLY A 737 -2.94 9.81 -7.10
C GLY A 737 -2.83 10.84 -8.21
N ARG A 738 -2.03 10.60 -9.26
CA ARG A 738 -2.01 11.47 -10.46
C ARG A 738 -3.29 11.36 -11.29
N ILE A 739 -3.92 10.19 -11.33
CA ILE A 739 -5.26 10.03 -11.94
C ILE A 739 -6.30 10.81 -11.11
N SER A 740 -6.20 10.80 -9.77
CA SER A 740 -7.04 11.55 -8.85
C SER A 740 -6.75 13.06 -8.88
N GLU A 741 -5.51 13.49 -9.03
CA GLU A 741 -5.10 14.88 -9.27
C GLU A 741 -5.63 15.37 -10.62
N MET A 742 -5.61 14.55 -11.67
CA MET A 742 -6.30 14.86 -12.93
C MET A 742 -7.82 14.98 -12.73
N HIS A 743 -8.43 14.17 -11.85
CA HIS A 743 -9.85 14.30 -11.47
C HIS A 743 -10.12 15.53 -10.57
N MET A 744 -9.18 15.95 -9.73
CA MET A 744 -9.26 17.16 -8.89
C MET A 744 -9.06 18.45 -9.71
N VAL A 745 -8.09 18.48 -10.62
CA VAL A 745 -7.91 19.54 -11.61
C VAL A 745 -9.18 19.65 -12.47
N TYR A 746 -9.79 18.51 -12.81
CA TYR A 746 -11.10 18.49 -13.46
C TYR A 746 -12.24 19.01 -12.57
N GLY A 747 -12.28 18.65 -11.28
CA GLY A 747 -13.25 19.17 -10.30
C GLY A 747 -13.14 20.68 -10.07
N ALA A 748 -11.92 21.20 -9.97
CA ALA A 748 -11.61 22.62 -9.82
C ALA A 748 -11.96 23.42 -11.09
N VAL A 749 -11.68 22.88 -12.28
CA VAL A 749 -12.05 23.51 -13.56
C VAL A 749 -13.55 23.41 -13.85
N SER A 750 -14.22 22.33 -13.43
CA SER A 750 -15.70 22.21 -13.48
C SER A 750 -16.40 23.17 -12.51
N ALA A 751 -15.82 23.44 -11.34
CA ALA A 751 -16.33 24.44 -10.40
C ALA A 751 -16.22 25.87 -10.97
N LEU A 752 -15.15 26.17 -11.70
CA LEU A 752 -14.96 27.44 -12.41
C LEU A 752 -15.86 27.59 -13.65
N GLY A 753 -16.32 26.48 -14.23
CA GLY A 753 -17.36 26.47 -15.29
C GLY A 753 -18.79 26.79 -14.82
N ARG A 754 -19.00 27.07 -13.52
CA ARG A 754 -20.29 27.48 -12.93
C ARG A 754 -20.54 28.99 -12.95
N VAL A 755 -19.58 29.82 -13.37
CA VAL A 755 -19.86 31.25 -13.61
C VAL A 755 -20.77 31.35 -14.84
N PRO A 756 -21.98 31.95 -14.73
CA PRO A 756 -22.86 32.10 -15.87
C PRO A 756 -22.15 32.96 -16.92
N LEU A 757 -22.02 32.45 -18.14
CA LEU A 757 -21.76 33.29 -19.30
C LEU A 757 -22.92 34.27 -19.40
N LEU A 758 -22.66 35.55 -19.06
CA LEU A 758 -23.55 36.66 -19.34
C LEU A 758 -23.79 36.70 -20.85
N THR A 759 -24.86 36.05 -21.27
CA THR A 759 -25.46 36.22 -22.59
C THR A 759 -26.06 37.62 -22.66
N GLY A 760 -25.44 38.53 -23.41
CA GLY A 760 -26.12 39.76 -23.84
C GLY A 760 -25.32 41.06 -23.82
N VAL A 761 -24.11 41.11 -24.39
CA VAL A 761 -23.52 42.41 -24.78
C VAL A 761 -23.27 42.41 -26.30
N PRO A 762 -23.80 43.39 -27.06
CA PRO A 762 -23.65 43.43 -28.51
C PRO A 762 -22.20 43.72 -28.93
N ALA A 763 -21.82 43.19 -30.09
CA ALA A 763 -20.47 43.07 -30.63
C ALA A 763 -19.75 44.40 -30.99
N THR A 764 -20.16 45.54 -30.47
CA THR A 764 -19.58 46.85 -30.81
C THR A 764 -18.95 47.61 -29.63
N ALA A 765 -18.86 47.00 -28.44
CA ALA A 765 -18.18 47.63 -27.29
C ALA A 765 -17.20 46.66 -26.61
N ALA A 766 -15.98 46.51 -27.15
CA ALA A 766 -14.80 46.09 -26.39
C ALA A 766 -13.52 46.13 -27.26
N GLN A 767 -12.87 47.28 -27.32
CA GLN A 767 -11.43 47.36 -27.61
C GLN A 767 -10.68 47.27 -26.27
N GLY A 768 -9.76 46.30 -26.16
CA GLY A 768 -8.75 46.23 -25.09
C GLY A 768 -9.17 45.44 -23.82
N SER A 769 -8.26 44.57 -23.36
CA SER A 769 -8.29 43.77 -22.11
C SER A 769 -9.23 42.56 -21.99
N THR A 770 -10.44 42.58 -22.55
CA THR A 770 -11.40 41.44 -22.42
C THR A 770 -11.02 40.22 -23.28
N LEU A 771 -10.27 40.42 -24.37
CA LEU A 771 -9.87 39.35 -25.29
C LEU A 771 -8.77 38.42 -24.71
N ALA A 772 -7.93 38.94 -23.81
CA ALA A 772 -6.91 38.17 -23.10
C ALA A 772 -7.54 37.35 -21.95
N GLY A 773 -8.52 37.92 -21.24
CA GLY A 773 -9.33 37.20 -20.25
C GLY A 773 -10.18 36.08 -20.87
N ALA A 774 -10.81 36.36 -22.02
CA ALA A 774 -11.54 35.35 -22.78
C ALA A 774 -10.62 34.25 -23.34
N ARG A 775 -9.42 34.60 -23.84
CA ARG A 775 -8.39 33.62 -24.25
C ARG A 775 -7.88 32.79 -23.08
N GLY A 776 -7.62 33.39 -21.92
CA GLY A 776 -7.15 32.70 -20.71
C GLY A 776 -8.19 31.75 -20.12
N ALA A 777 -9.48 32.12 -20.17
CA ALA A 777 -10.58 31.24 -19.80
C ALA A 777 -10.75 30.11 -20.81
N ALA A 778 -10.64 30.38 -22.11
CA ALA A 778 -10.69 29.38 -23.17
C ALA A 778 -9.52 28.39 -23.12
N VAL A 779 -8.30 28.83 -22.80
CA VAL A 779 -7.11 27.97 -22.61
C VAL A 779 -7.26 27.10 -21.34
N ARG A 780 -7.78 27.64 -20.24
CA ARG A 780 -8.05 26.84 -19.03
C ARG A 780 -9.16 25.82 -19.24
N LEU A 781 -10.22 26.19 -19.97
CA LEU A 781 -11.27 25.27 -20.42
C LEU A 781 -10.73 24.21 -21.39
N PHE A 782 -9.78 24.57 -22.26
CA PHE A 782 -9.09 23.65 -23.17
C PHE A 782 -8.24 22.62 -22.41
N VAL A 783 -7.42 23.04 -21.46
CA VAL A 783 -6.55 22.16 -20.66
C VAL A 783 -7.37 21.22 -19.75
N GLY A 784 -8.41 21.72 -19.08
CA GLY A 784 -9.28 20.88 -18.26
C GLY A 784 -10.08 19.85 -19.07
N ARG A 785 -10.51 20.20 -20.29
CA ARG A 785 -11.24 19.28 -21.19
C ARG A 785 -10.32 18.30 -21.93
N MET A 786 -9.09 18.71 -22.26
CA MET A 786 -8.03 17.82 -22.77
C MET A 786 -7.63 16.76 -21.74
N SER A 787 -7.59 17.12 -20.46
CA SER A 787 -7.25 16.19 -19.36
C SER A 787 -8.28 15.06 -19.22
N LEU A 788 -9.57 15.37 -19.37
CA LEU A 788 -10.66 14.37 -19.40
C LEU A 788 -10.51 13.39 -20.57
N VAL A 789 -10.24 13.91 -21.78
CA VAL A 789 -10.13 13.11 -23.02
C VAL A 789 -8.84 12.28 -23.07
N THR A 790 -7.76 12.78 -22.49
CA THR A 790 -6.50 12.04 -22.37
C THR A 790 -6.65 10.89 -21.37
N THR A 791 -7.35 11.10 -20.25
CA THR A 791 -7.68 10.04 -19.28
C THR A 791 -8.53 8.94 -19.93
N LEU A 792 -9.50 9.30 -20.77
CA LEU A 792 -10.30 8.36 -21.56
C LEU A 792 -9.45 7.51 -22.51
N ALA A 793 -8.53 8.13 -23.26
CA ALA A 793 -7.69 7.43 -24.23
C ALA A 793 -6.72 6.43 -23.57
N VAL A 794 -6.22 6.76 -22.37
CA VAL A 794 -5.31 5.92 -21.59
C VAL A 794 -6.05 4.72 -21.00
N VAL A 795 -7.17 4.95 -20.30
CA VAL A 795 -7.96 3.86 -19.72
C VAL A 795 -8.47 2.90 -20.81
N ASP A 796 -8.83 3.42 -21.98
CA ASP A 796 -9.26 2.61 -23.13
C ASP A 796 -8.11 1.78 -23.74
N THR A 797 -6.92 2.36 -23.86
CA THR A 797 -5.73 1.66 -24.39
C THR A 797 -5.31 0.48 -23.50
N TYR A 798 -5.50 0.60 -22.18
CA TYR A 798 -5.18 -0.44 -21.20
C TYR A 798 -6.41 -1.23 -20.71
N ARG A 799 -7.60 -1.01 -21.28
CA ARG A 799 -8.86 -1.62 -20.82
C ARG A 799 -8.83 -3.15 -20.82
N ASP A 800 -8.24 -3.76 -21.85
CA ASP A 800 -8.12 -5.22 -21.98
C ASP A 800 -7.10 -5.81 -20.98
N GLU A 801 -6.24 -4.99 -20.37
CA GLU A 801 -5.30 -5.37 -19.31
C GLU A 801 -5.91 -5.13 -17.93
N LEU A 802 -6.51 -3.96 -17.71
CA LEU A 802 -7.25 -3.61 -16.49
C LEU A 802 -8.42 -4.58 -16.22
N SER A 803 -9.11 -5.05 -17.26
CA SER A 803 -10.20 -6.01 -17.09
C SER A 803 -9.76 -7.40 -16.62
N ARG A 804 -8.45 -7.69 -16.59
CA ARG A 804 -7.93 -9.00 -16.18
C ARG A 804 -7.95 -9.17 -14.66
N THR A 805 -7.79 -8.10 -13.88
CA THR A 805 -7.82 -8.14 -12.41
C THR A 805 -9.19 -7.77 -11.84
N PRO A 806 -9.60 -8.31 -10.67
CA PRO A 806 -10.82 -7.88 -9.97
C PRO A 806 -10.87 -6.37 -9.71
N GLU A 807 -9.74 -5.79 -9.32
CA GLU A 807 -9.57 -4.37 -8.96
C GLU A 807 -9.69 -3.49 -10.21
N GLY A 808 -9.08 -3.89 -11.31
CA GLY A 808 -9.20 -3.18 -12.58
C GLY A 808 -10.61 -3.26 -13.18
N ARG A 809 -11.36 -4.36 -12.96
CA ARG A 809 -12.78 -4.43 -13.33
C ARG A 809 -13.66 -3.50 -12.48
N ALA A 810 -13.40 -3.39 -11.19
CA ALA A 810 -14.09 -2.45 -10.31
C ALA A 810 -13.81 -1.00 -10.70
N PHE A 811 -12.55 -0.68 -10.99
CA PHE A 811 -12.13 0.62 -11.53
C PHE A 811 -12.84 0.95 -12.85
N LEU A 812 -12.84 0.01 -13.82
CA LEU A 812 -13.50 0.22 -15.12
C LEU A 812 -15.01 0.45 -14.95
N ALA A 813 -15.68 -0.22 -14.01
CA ALA A 813 -17.10 -0.02 -13.75
C ALA A 813 -17.40 1.37 -13.17
N VAL A 814 -16.58 1.85 -12.23
CA VAL A 814 -16.70 3.20 -11.65
C VAL A 814 -16.35 4.28 -12.68
N HIS A 815 -15.27 4.07 -13.44
CA HIS A 815 -14.86 4.94 -14.53
C HIS A 815 -15.96 5.03 -15.60
N ASP A 816 -16.54 3.91 -16.04
CA ASP A 816 -17.61 3.90 -17.05
C ASP A 816 -18.88 4.62 -16.57
N LEU A 817 -19.25 4.44 -15.29
CA LEU A 817 -20.39 5.13 -14.69
C LEU A 817 -20.15 6.63 -14.56
N ALA A 818 -18.97 7.03 -14.08
CA ALA A 818 -18.55 8.43 -13.99
C ALA A 818 -18.52 9.07 -15.38
N MET A 819 -18.00 8.37 -16.39
CA MET A 819 -17.96 8.88 -17.75
C MET A 819 -19.35 9.04 -18.37
N VAL A 820 -20.31 8.14 -18.10
CA VAL A 820 -21.70 8.30 -18.57
C VAL A 820 -22.36 9.53 -17.92
N ALA A 821 -22.14 9.74 -16.61
CA ALA A 821 -22.68 10.89 -15.90
C ALA A 821 -22.07 12.23 -16.39
N LEU A 822 -20.76 12.25 -16.64
CA LEU A 822 -20.03 13.44 -17.14
C LEU A 822 -20.34 13.71 -18.63
N ALA A 823 -20.48 12.65 -19.43
CA ALA A 823 -20.84 12.74 -20.85
C ALA A 823 -22.25 13.31 -21.07
N GLY A 824 -23.22 12.95 -20.23
CA GLY A 824 -24.58 13.50 -20.30
C GLY A 824 -24.65 15.01 -20.03
N ARG A 825 -23.85 15.51 -19.08
CA ARG A 825 -23.92 16.88 -18.57
C ARG A 825 -23.11 17.90 -19.37
N ASP A 826 -21.87 17.58 -19.75
CA ASP A 826 -20.93 18.58 -20.29
C ASP A 826 -20.79 18.55 -21.83
N ILE A 827 -21.18 17.45 -22.49
CA ILE A 827 -21.06 17.30 -23.95
C ILE A 827 -22.05 18.19 -24.72
N SER A 828 -23.22 18.49 -24.13
CA SER A 828 -24.18 19.45 -24.70
C SER A 828 -23.57 20.85 -24.86
N LYS A 829 -22.82 21.31 -23.85
CA LYS A 829 -22.12 22.62 -23.88
C LYS A 829 -20.96 22.63 -24.88
N LEU A 830 -20.28 21.50 -25.10
CA LEU A 830 -19.21 21.37 -26.11
C LEU A 830 -19.75 21.38 -27.54
N ALA A 831 -20.89 20.71 -27.79
CA ALA A 831 -21.50 20.60 -29.11
C ALA A 831 -22.17 21.90 -29.58
N THR A 832 -22.72 22.69 -28.65
CA THR A 832 -23.48 23.92 -28.98
C THR A 832 -22.65 25.20 -28.99
N SER A 833 -21.45 25.19 -28.38
CA SER A 833 -20.65 26.42 -28.17
C SER A 833 -19.56 26.69 -29.20
N GLY A 834 -19.40 25.84 -30.24
CA GLY A 834 -18.32 25.97 -31.24
C GLY A 834 -16.90 25.68 -30.73
N ILE A 835 -16.72 25.47 -29.42
CA ILE A 835 -15.43 25.28 -28.75
C ILE A 835 -14.71 24.02 -29.25
N GLY A 836 -15.43 22.96 -29.59
CA GLY A 836 -14.85 21.73 -30.15
C GLY A 836 -14.11 21.96 -31.48
N ARG A 837 -14.67 22.77 -32.38
CA ARG A 837 -14.03 23.09 -33.67
C ARG A 837 -12.77 23.94 -33.49
N GLU A 838 -12.82 24.91 -32.58
CA GLU A 838 -11.66 25.76 -32.24
C GLU A 838 -10.53 24.95 -31.62
N LEU A 839 -10.86 23.98 -30.76
CA LEU A 839 -9.93 23.02 -30.16
C LEU A 839 -9.21 22.15 -31.19
N VAL A 840 -9.97 21.59 -32.13
CA VAL A 840 -9.41 20.80 -33.24
C VAL A 840 -8.52 21.67 -34.13
N HIS A 841 -8.94 22.90 -34.41
CA HIS A 841 -8.18 23.83 -35.24
C HIS A 841 -6.84 24.21 -34.59
N ARG A 842 -6.85 24.63 -33.31
CA ARG A 842 -5.62 24.98 -32.58
C ARG A 842 -4.73 23.78 -32.27
N GLY A 843 -5.32 22.63 -31.95
CA GLY A 843 -4.58 21.37 -31.80
C GLY A 843 -3.91 20.95 -33.11
N GLY A 844 -4.60 21.08 -34.24
CA GLY A 844 -4.05 20.85 -35.58
C GLY A 844 -2.90 21.80 -35.93
N LEU A 845 -3.00 23.07 -35.58
CA LEU A 845 -1.92 24.05 -35.73
C LEU A 845 -0.71 23.71 -34.86
N ALA A 846 -0.92 23.30 -33.61
CA ALA A 846 0.15 22.87 -32.71
C ALA A 846 0.85 21.59 -33.20
N LEU A 847 0.10 20.60 -33.70
CA LEU A 847 0.65 19.40 -34.31
C LEU A 847 1.41 19.69 -35.60
N SER A 848 0.93 20.63 -36.41
CA SER A 848 1.59 21.05 -37.65
C SER A 848 2.90 21.80 -37.37
N ALA A 849 2.94 22.61 -36.31
CA ALA A 849 4.14 23.31 -35.86
C ALA A 849 5.18 22.37 -35.23
N ALA A 850 4.74 21.32 -34.52
CA ALA A 850 5.62 20.34 -33.89
C ALA A 850 6.08 19.21 -34.84
N GLY A 851 5.38 18.99 -35.95
CA GLY A 851 5.74 18.01 -36.97
C GLY A 851 5.88 16.57 -36.44
N ALA A 852 6.88 15.83 -36.94
CA ALA A 852 7.21 14.47 -36.49
C ALA A 852 7.63 14.39 -35.00
N ARG A 853 8.03 15.52 -34.40
CA ARG A 853 8.48 15.62 -32.99
C ARG A 853 7.32 15.78 -31.99
N ALA A 854 6.09 15.98 -32.45
CA ALA A 854 4.93 15.92 -31.55
C ALA A 854 4.84 14.54 -30.89
N SER A 855 4.65 14.49 -29.58
CA SER A 855 4.52 13.21 -28.87
C SER A 855 3.31 12.42 -29.37
N SER A 856 3.42 11.09 -29.37
CA SER A 856 2.32 10.18 -29.74
C SER A 856 1.05 10.46 -28.92
N GLY A 857 1.21 10.76 -27.62
CA GLY A 857 0.12 11.14 -26.72
C GLY A 857 -0.58 12.45 -27.11
N LEU A 858 0.16 13.50 -27.50
CA LEU A 858 -0.46 14.76 -27.95
C LEU A 858 -1.26 14.57 -29.24
N ARG A 859 -0.74 13.78 -30.20
CA ARG A 859 -1.49 13.41 -31.42
C ARG A 859 -2.75 12.62 -31.07
N GLU A 860 -2.64 11.60 -30.22
CA GLU A 860 -3.79 10.78 -29.81
C GLU A 860 -4.86 11.58 -29.07
N SER A 861 -4.49 12.57 -28.25
CA SER A 861 -5.43 13.45 -27.55
C SER A 861 -6.16 14.41 -28.49
N VAL A 862 -5.44 15.07 -29.42
CA VAL A 862 -6.05 15.93 -30.44
C VAL A 862 -6.98 15.14 -31.35
N GLU A 863 -6.58 13.93 -31.74
CA GLU A 863 -7.39 13.02 -32.54
C GLU A 863 -8.63 12.53 -31.79
N SER A 864 -8.53 12.27 -30.49
CA SER A 864 -9.67 11.84 -29.67
C SER A 864 -10.69 12.98 -29.49
N ILE A 865 -10.24 14.24 -29.38
CA ILE A 865 -11.13 15.41 -29.43
C ILE A 865 -11.77 15.54 -30.80
N GLN A 866 -11.00 15.44 -31.88
CA GLN A 866 -11.53 15.57 -33.23
C GLN A 866 -12.54 14.46 -33.55
N ALA A 867 -12.29 13.23 -33.07
CA ALA A 867 -13.24 12.13 -33.18
C ALA A 867 -14.51 12.41 -32.38
N LEU A 868 -14.39 12.89 -31.14
CA LEU A 868 -15.52 13.25 -30.29
C LEU A 868 -16.41 14.32 -30.94
N VAL A 869 -15.80 15.38 -31.48
CA VAL A 869 -16.50 16.46 -32.18
C VAL A 869 -17.21 15.94 -33.42
N LYS A 870 -16.52 15.17 -34.27
CA LYS A 870 -17.12 14.57 -35.47
C LYS A 870 -18.25 13.60 -35.15
N THR A 871 -18.13 12.79 -34.10
CA THR A 871 -19.19 11.90 -33.64
C THR A 871 -20.43 12.68 -33.23
N LEU A 872 -20.25 13.79 -32.51
CA LEU A 872 -21.35 14.65 -32.09
C LEU A 872 -22.03 15.34 -33.27
N GLU A 873 -21.25 15.90 -34.19
CA GLU A 873 -21.77 16.52 -35.41
C GLU A 873 -22.59 15.51 -36.23
N ARG A 874 -22.06 14.29 -36.36
CA ARG A 874 -22.74 13.20 -37.07
C ARG A 874 -24.04 12.78 -36.38
N MET A 875 -24.03 12.59 -35.06
CA MET A 875 -25.23 12.17 -34.32
C MET A 875 -26.32 13.25 -34.26
N LEU A 876 -25.94 14.52 -34.21
CA LEU A 876 -26.86 15.66 -34.29
C LEU A 876 -27.44 15.79 -35.70
N ALA A 877 -26.62 15.65 -36.74
CA ALA A 877 -27.07 15.67 -38.14
C ALA A 877 -28.02 14.49 -38.47
N GLU A 878 -27.76 13.31 -37.89
CA GLU A 878 -28.61 12.12 -38.03
C GLU A 878 -29.88 12.15 -37.15
N GLY A 879 -30.08 13.18 -36.32
CA GLY A 879 -31.24 13.31 -35.43
C GLY A 879 -31.31 12.28 -34.29
N LYS A 880 -30.21 11.54 -34.06
CA LYS A 880 -30.11 10.48 -33.03
C LYS A 880 -29.87 11.02 -31.63
N ALA A 881 -29.50 12.30 -31.53
CA ALA A 881 -29.43 13.04 -30.28
C ALA A 881 -30.04 14.43 -30.48
N VAL A 882 -30.72 14.94 -29.46
CA VAL A 882 -31.30 16.28 -29.42
C VAL A 882 -30.61 17.06 -28.32
N ALA A 883 -30.07 18.22 -28.65
CA ALA A 883 -29.52 19.13 -27.66
C ALA A 883 -30.68 19.78 -26.87
N THR A 884 -30.70 19.63 -25.55
CA THR A 884 -31.64 20.30 -24.65
C THR A 884 -30.89 21.15 -23.62
N PRO A 885 -31.56 22.11 -22.94
CA PRO A 885 -30.95 22.91 -21.87
C PRO A 885 -30.34 22.07 -20.73
N ASP A 886 -30.89 20.88 -20.49
CA ASP A 886 -30.46 19.95 -19.42
C ASP A 886 -29.32 19.00 -19.87
N GLY A 887 -28.95 18.99 -21.16
CA GLY A 887 -27.98 18.05 -21.71
C GLY A 887 -28.37 17.47 -23.08
N LEU A 888 -27.58 16.52 -23.60
CA LEU A 888 -27.93 15.76 -24.80
C LEU A 888 -28.99 14.71 -24.41
N ARG A 889 -30.20 14.84 -24.96
CA ARG A 889 -31.21 13.78 -24.85
C ARG A 889 -31.11 12.88 -26.08
N PHE A 890 -30.86 11.61 -25.84
CA PHE A 890 -30.92 10.61 -26.90
C PHE A 890 -32.36 10.19 -27.11
N SER A 891 -32.79 10.17 -28.37
CA SER A 891 -34.19 9.96 -28.76
C SER A 891 -34.70 8.53 -28.49
N LEU A 892 -33.81 7.61 -28.12
CA LEU A 892 -34.09 6.18 -27.92
C LEU A 892 -33.43 5.63 -26.63
N PRO A 893 -34.06 4.65 -25.94
CA PRO A 893 -33.38 3.88 -24.90
C PRO A 893 -32.15 3.18 -25.49
N GLY A 894 -30.96 3.43 -24.94
CA GLY A 894 -29.68 2.92 -25.46
C GLY A 894 -28.76 3.96 -26.13
N GLY A 895 -29.12 5.25 -26.09
CA GLY A 895 -28.34 6.34 -26.70
C GLY A 895 -26.87 6.44 -26.29
N ALA A 896 -26.52 6.05 -25.06
CA ALA A 896 -25.12 5.98 -24.61
C ALA A 896 -24.30 4.93 -25.38
N GLU A 897 -24.90 3.79 -25.74
CA GLU A 897 -24.21 2.76 -26.52
C GLU A 897 -24.12 3.13 -28.00
N ALA A 898 -25.16 3.76 -28.55
CA ALA A 898 -25.11 4.33 -29.90
C ALA A 898 -24.01 5.41 -30.02
N PHE A 899 -23.86 6.24 -29.00
CA PHE A 899 -22.78 7.24 -28.93
C PHE A 899 -21.39 6.59 -28.87
N LYS A 900 -21.20 5.58 -28.00
CA LYS A 900 -19.93 4.84 -27.94
C LYS A 900 -19.60 4.18 -29.27
N GLN A 901 -20.56 3.54 -29.93
CA GLN A 901 -20.37 2.93 -31.25
C GLN A 901 -19.92 3.96 -32.29
N ALA A 902 -20.62 5.09 -32.37
CA ALA A 902 -20.28 6.17 -33.30
C ALA A 902 -18.91 6.81 -32.98
N PHE A 903 -18.54 6.90 -31.70
CA PHE A 903 -17.23 7.39 -31.28
C PHE A 903 -16.08 6.47 -31.72
N PHE A 904 -16.19 5.17 -31.47
CA PHE A 904 -15.17 4.21 -31.89
C PHE A 904 -15.07 4.10 -33.41
N ALA A 905 -16.19 4.20 -34.13
CA ALA A 905 -16.18 4.23 -35.59
C ALA A 905 -15.39 5.43 -36.13
N VAL A 906 -15.65 6.64 -35.64
CA VAL A 906 -14.94 7.85 -36.08
C VAL A 906 -13.46 7.82 -35.71
N ARG A 907 -13.09 7.28 -34.54
CA ARG A 907 -11.66 7.07 -34.19
C ARG A 907 -10.97 6.10 -35.15
N GLY A 908 -11.65 5.01 -35.50
CA GLY A 908 -11.17 4.06 -36.52
C GLY A 908 -10.98 4.73 -37.88
N GLU A 909 -11.94 5.55 -38.32
CA GLU A 909 -11.85 6.31 -39.58
C GLU A 909 -10.63 7.25 -39.61
N MET A 910 -10.36 7.94 -38.50
CA MET A 910 -9.20 8.83 -38.40
C MET A 910 -7.87 8.06 -38.39
N ALA A 911 -7.79 6.94 -37.69
CA ALA A 911 -6.60 6.08 -37.72
C ALA A 911 -6.37 5.48 -39.10
N ALA A 912 -7.44 5.04 -39.78
CA ALA A 912 -7.40 4.54 -41.15
C ALA A 912 -6.84 5.58 -42.12
N ALA A 913 -7.31 6.83 -42.05
CA ALA A 913 -6.82 7.92 -42.88
C ALA A 913 -5.31 8.18 -42.69
N ARG A 914 -4.80 8.05 -41.46
CA ARG A 914 -3.35 8.17 -41.20
C ARG A 914 -2.55 7.00 -41.73
N ALA A 915 -3.03 5.77 -41.55
CA ALA A 915 -2.37 4.60 -42.11
C ALA A 915 -2.22 4.74 -43.63
N LEU A 916 -3.29 5.15 -44.33
CA LEU A 916 -3.28 5.42 -45.77
C LEU A 916 -2.37 6.60 -46.14
N GLY A 917 -2.40 7.68 -45.35
CA GLY A 917 -1.51 8.82 -45.53
C GLY A 917 -0.03 8.45 -45.41
N GLY A 918 0.33 7.60 -44.44
CA GLY A 918 1.68 7.08 -44.26
C GLY A 918 2.13 6.18 -45.40
N ILE A 919 1.25 5.31 -45.90
CA ILE A 919 1.52 4.43 -47.06
C ILE A 919 1.74 5.28 -48.32
N ARG A 920 0.84 6.23 -48.61
CA ARG A 920 0.96 7.14 -49.77
C ARG A 920 2.20 8.03 -49.65
N GLY A 921 2.48 8.55 -48.45
CA GLY A 921 3.65 9.40 -48.17
C GLY A 921 4.98 8.67 -48.34
N ALA A 922 5.01 7.35 -48.15
CA ALA A 922 6.16 6.50 -48.43
C ALA A 922 6.28 6.08 -49.92
N GLY A 923 5.39 6.57 -50.80
CA GLY A 923 5.39 6.22 -52.23
C GLY A 923 4.85 4.82 -52.55
N LEU A 924 4.18 4.17 -51.59
CA LEU A 924 3.59 2.84 -51.76
C LEU A 924 2.15 2.94 -52.27
N ALA A 925 1.70 1.95 -53.06
CA ALA A 925 0.32 1.86 -53.52
C ALA A 925 -0.62 1.62 -52.33
N ALA A 926 -1.57 2.53 -52.10
CA ALA A 926 -2.51 2.46 -50.98
C ALA A 926 -3.89 1.91 -51.37
N GLU A 927 -4.10 1.56 -52.64
CA GLU A 927 -5.42 1.21 -53.20
C GLU A 927 -6.00 -0.05 -52.58
N GLU A 928 -5.21 -1.12 -52.39
CA GLU A 928 -5.70 -2.31 -51.69
C GLU A 928 -5.94 -2.05 -50.20
N ALA A 929 -5.05 -1.30 -49.54
CA ALA A 929 -5.19 -0.96 -48.12
C ALA A 929 -6.46 -0.12 -47.85
N GLU A 930 -6.80 0.79 -48.76
CA GLU A 930 -8.00 1.62 -48.70
C GLU A 930 -9.26 0.77 -48.88
N LYS A 931 -9.28 -0.13 -49.87
CA LYS A 931 -10.39 -1.08 -50.05
C LYS A 931 -10.64 -1.92 -48.80
N THR A 932 -9.59 -2.40 -48.15
CA THR A 932 -9.71 -3.20 -46.92
C THR A 932 -10.28 -2.39 -45.76
N LEU A 933 -9.78 -1.17 -45.52
CA LEU A 933 -10.27 -0.32 -44.44
C LEU A 933 -11.71 0.12 -44.65
N GLU A 934 -12.12 0.40 -45.89
CA GLU A 934 -13.52 0.71 -46.21
C GLU A 934 -14.43 -0.52 -46.05
N ALA A 935 -13.98 -1.72 -46.45
CA ALA A 935 -14.74 -2.94 -46.21
C ALA A 935 -14.97 -3.21 -44.70
N LEU A 936 -13.94 -3.02 -43.87
CA LEU A 936 -14.07 -3.15 -42.41
C LEU A 936 -14.94 -2.07 -41.79
N LYS A 937 -14.91 -0.85 -42.32
CA LYS A 937 -15.77 0.25 -41.89
C LYS A 937 -17.25 -0.04 -42.16
N LEU A 938 -17.58 -0.63 -43.31
CA LEU A 938 -18.94 -1.07 -43.61
C LEU A 938 -19.41 -2.15 -42.60
N LEU A 939 -18.57 -3.14 -42.31
CA LEU A 939 -18.88 -4.17 -41.30
C LEU A 939 -18.98 -3.62 -39.87
N ALA A 940 -18.19 -2.59 -39.54
CA ALA A 940 -18.25 -1.91 -38.25
C ALA A 940 -19.61 -1.22 -38.00
N ALA A 941 -20.33 -0.85 -39.06
CA ALA A 941 -21.68 -0.31 -38.94
C ALA A 941 -22.73 -1.39 -38.59
N GLU A 942 -22.43 -2.68 -38.80
CA GLU A 942 -23.35 -3.80 -38.57
C GLU A 942 -23.32 -4.31 -37.12
N SER A 943 -22.21 -4.15 -36.37
CA SER A 943 -22.10 -4.60 -34.98
C SER A 943 -21.07 -3.84 -34.14
N GLN A 944 -21.29 -3.75 -32.83
CA GLN A 944 -20.37 -3.09 -31.89
C GLN A 944 -19.02 -3.81 -31.82
N GLU A 945 -19.03 -5.13 -31.88
CA GLU A 945 -17.86 -6.00 -31.85
C GLU A 945 -16.95 -5.70 -33.05
N MET A 946 -17.54 -5.59 -34.25
CA MET A 946 -16.80 -5.20 -35.46
C MET A 946 -16.33 -3.75 -35.41
N GLY A 947 -17.09 -2.82 -34.83
CA GLY A 947 -16.64 -1.45 -34.62
C GLY A 947 -15.37 -1.36 -33.75
N ARG A 948 -15.31 -2.16 -32.68
CA ARG A 948 -14.10 -2.26 -31.83
C ARG A 948 -12.94 -2.94 -32.57
N ALA A 949 -13.22 -3.96 -33.38
CA ALA A 949 -12.23 -4.65 -34.20
C ALA A 949 -11.62 -3.71 -35.25
N TYR A 950 -12.44 -2.98 -35.99
CA TYR A 950 -12.02 -1.99 -36.98
C TYR A 950 -11.11 -0.93 -36.35
N ASN A 951 -11.52 -0.35 -35.22
CA ASN A 951 -10.70 0.63 -34.50
C ASN A 951 -9.33 0.05 -34.09
N ALA A 952 -9.29 -1.18 -33.56
CA ALA A 952 -8.05 -1.84 -33.18
C ALA A 952 -7.12 -2.08 -34.39
N VAL A 953 -7.68 -2.56 -35.51
CA VAL A 953 -6.93 -2.78 -36.75
C VAL A 953 -6.38 -1.47 -37.32
N ALA A 954 -7.22 -0.44 -37.42
CA ALA A 954 -6.83 0.85 -37.96
C ALA A 954 -5.75 1.53 -37.11
N ARG A 955 -5.85 1.48 -35.78
CA ARG A 955 -4.80 2.00 -34.87
C ARG A 955 -3.49 1.22 -35.03
N ARG A 956 -3.55 -0.10 -35.12
CA ARG A 956 -2.35 -0.92 -35.32
C ARG A 956 -1.67 -0.63 -36.65
N ALA A 957 -2.45 -0.53 -37.74
CA ALA A 957 -1.92 -0.17 -39.05
C ALA A 957 -1.25 1.22 -39.03
N ALA A 958 -1.87 2.21 -38.37
CA ALA A 958 -1.31 3.55 -38.25
C ALA A 958 -0.03 3.62 -37.40
N ALA A 959 0.19 2.66 -36.49
CA ALA A 959 1.37 2.57 -35.65
C ALA A 959 2.53 1.79 -36.28
N LEU A 960 2.31 1.10 -37.41
CA LEU A 960 3.34 0.33 -38.10
C LEU A 960 4.03 1.19 -39.18
N PRO A 961 5.31 0.92 -39.49
CA PRO A 961 5.96 1.45 -40.69
C PRO A 961 5.15 1.13 -41.95
N ALA A 962 5.23 1.99 -42.97
CA ALA A 962 4.35 1.96 -44.15
C ALA A 962 4.30 0.59 -44.87
N ASP A 963 5.46 -0.03 -45.08
CA ASP A 963 5.62 -1.37 -45.67
C ASP A 963 4.95 -2.46 -44.81
N LYS A 964 5.15 -2.40 -43.49
CA LYS A 964 4.55 -3.34 -42.52
C LYS A 964 3.06 -3.11 -42.34
N ALA A 965 2.59 -1.87 -42.42
CA ALA A 965 1.19 -1.49 -42.36
C ALA A 965 0.43 -2.04 -43.58
N GLN A 966 1.02 -1.92 -44.78
CA GLN A 966 0.46 -2.48 -46.01
C GLN A 966 0.39 -4.02 -45.92
N ALA A 967 1.48 -4.68 -45.51
CA ALA A 967 1.50 -6.13 -45.31
C ALA A 967 0.46 -6.60 -44.27
N TYR A 968 0.30 -5.83 -43.17
CA TYR A 968 -0.69 -6.10 -42.13
C TYR A 968 -2.13 -5.99 -42.65
N LEU A 969 -2.46 -4.92 -43.38
CA LEU A 969 -3.79 -4.75 -43.96
C LEU A 969 -4.08 -5.78 -45.05
N ALA A 970 -3.09 -6.17 -45.86
CA ALA A 970 -3.24 -7.27 -46.81
C ALA A 970 -3.54 -8.60 -46.09
N ALA A 971 -2.86 -8.90 -44.98
CA ALA A 971 -3.14 -10.10 -44.17
C ALA A 971 -4.54 -10.05 -43.53
N VAL A 972 -5.00 -8.87 -43.09
CA VAL A 972 -6.37 -8.66 -42.60
C VAL A 972 -7.40 -8.94 -43.71
N GLN A 973 -7.14 -8.45 -44.93
CA GLN A 973 -8.00 -8.70 -46.09
C GLN A 973 -8.08 -10.19 -46.44
N ASN A 974 -6.94 -10.88 -46.44
CA ASN A 974 -6.88 -12.31 -46.72
C ASN A 974 -7.70 -13.10 -45.70
N MET A 975 -7.52 -12.83 -44.40
CA MET A 975 -8.33 -13.46 -43.35
C MET A 975 -9.83 -13.16 -43.51
N HIS A 976 -10.19 -11.91 -43.81
CA HIS A 976 -11.59 -11.53 -44.03
C HIS A 976 -12.19 -12.26 -45.24
N ALA A 977 -11.48 -12.30 -46.37
CA ALA A 977 -11.90 -13.01 -47.58
C ALA A 977 -12.00 -14.53 -47.38
N ALA A 978 -11.10 -15.11 -46.58
CA ALA A 978 -11.08 -16.53 -46.26
C ALA A 978 -12.12 -16.94 -45.21
N THR A 979 -12.77 -15.97 -44.54
CA THR A 979 -13.78 -16.24 -43.51
C THR A 979 -15.08 -16.73 -44.14
N ARG A 980 -15.36 -18.02 -44.00
CA ARG A 980 -16.66 -18.60 -44.43
C ARG A 980 -17.83 -18.02 -43.62
N SER A 981 -19.03 -18.05 -44.21
CA SER A 981 -20.25 -17.46 -43.63
C SER A 981 -20.52 -17.88 -42.18
N ALA A 982 -20.34 -19.16 -41.86
CA ALA A 982 -20.56 -19.72 -40.53
C ALA A 982 -19.54 -19.26 -39.47
N ALA A 983 -18.35 -18.80 -39.89
CA ALA A 983 -17.28 -18.33 -39.01
C ALA A 983 -17.27 -16.81 -38.80
N LYS A 984 -18.17 -16.05 -39.47
CA LYS A 984 -18.26 -14.59 -39.36
C LYS A 984 -18.28 -14.05 -37.91
N PRO A 985 -18.97 -14.68 -36.93
CA PRO A 985 -18.95 -14.20 -35.54
C PRO A 985 -17.56 -14.20 -34.89
N ALA A 986 -16.64 -15.03 -35.36
CA ALA A 986 -15.27 -15.13 -34.82
C ALA A 986 -14.35 -13.99 -35.31
N LEU A 987 -14.70 -13.36 -36.44
CA LEU A 987 -13.86 -12.37 -37.12
C LEU A 987 -13.53 -11.17 -36.22
N ALA A 988 -14.52 -10.64 -35.51
CA ALA A 988 -14.32 -9.49 -34.61
C ALA A 988 -13.30 -9.78 -33.52
N GLU A 989 -13.35 -10.97 -32.91
CA GLU A 989 -12.46 -11.33 -31.80
C GLU A 989 -11.00 -11.54 -32.26
N LEU A 990 -10.81 -12.10 -33.46
CA LEU A 990 -9.48 -12.30 -34.06
C LEU A 990 -8.86 -10.96 -34.50
N LEU A 991 -9.62 -10.10 -35.19
CA LEU A 991 -9.17 -8.76 -35.58
C LEU A 991 -8.84 -7.88 -34.38
N ARG A 992 -9.60 -7.97 -33.29
CA ARG A 992 -9.27 -7.28 -32.04
C ARG A 992 -7.93 -7.73 -31.48
N ARG A 993 -7.65 -9.03 -31.51
CA ARG A 993 -6.37 -9.57 -31.05
C ARG A 993 -5.21 -9.13 -31.93
N SER A 994 -5.38 -9.13 -33.25
CA SER A 994 -4.34 -8.71 -34.19
C SER A 994 -3.99 -7.22 -34.03
N GLY A 995 -4.98 -6.39 -33.67
CA GLY A 995 -4.79 -4.97 -33.39
C GLY A 995 -4.23 -4.65 -31.99
N ALA A 996 -4.07 -5.63 -31.10
CA ALA A 996 -3.66 -5.39 -29.72
C ALA A 996 -2.16 -5.04 -29.62
N PRO A 997 -1.76 -3.98 -28.88
CA PRO A 997 -0.34 -3.60 -28.70
C PRO A 997 0.52 -4.70 -28.06
N SER A 998 -0.08 -5.48 -27.15
CA SER A 998 0.58 -6.61 -26.46
C SER A 998 0.95 -7.78 -27.36
N LEU A 999 0.49 -7.81 -28.62
CA LEU A 999 0.82 -8.87 -29.56
C LEU A 999 2.12 -8.53 -30.31
N LYS A 1000 3.18 -9.29 -30.03
CA LYS A 1000 4.51 -9.08 -30.60
C LYS A 1000 4.51 -9.20 -32.14
N ASP A 1001 3.90 -10.25 -32.67
CA ASP A 1001 3.82 -10.50 -34.12
C ASP A 1001 2.36 -10.62 -34.59
N PRO A 1002 1.76 -9.52 -35.09
CA PRO A 1002 0.38 -9.53 -35.57
C PRO A 1002 0.22 -10.24 -36.92
N LEU A 1003 1.28 -10.34 -37.74
CA LEU A 1003 1.23 -10.98 -39.06
C LEU A 1003 1.20 -12.50 -38.94
N ALA A 1004 2.06 -13.07 -38.08
CA ALA A 1004 2.03 -14.50 -37.78
C ALA A 1004 0.66 -14.91 -37.22
N PHE A 1005 0.14 -14.14 -36.26
CA PHE A 1005 -1.19 -14.38 -35.70
C PHE A 1005 -2.30 -14.34 -36.75
N LEU A 1006 -2.30 -13.37 -37.68
CA LEU A 1006 -3.32 -13.29 -38.74
C LEU A 1006 -3.29 -14.49 -39.68
N LYS A 1007 -2.12 -15.05 -40.00
CA LYS A 1007 -2.01 -16.29 -40.79
C LYS A 1007 -2.58 -17.50 -40.05
N GLU A 1008 -2.37 -17.57 -38.74
CA GLU A 1008 -2.95 -18.63 -37.90
C GLU A 1008 -4.46 -18.47 -37.75
N ALA A 1009 -4.93 -17.23 -37.62
CA ALA A 1009 -6.35 -16.88 -37.56
C ALA A 1009 -7.07 -17.17 -38.89
N GLU A 1010 -6.42 -16.91 -40.03
CA GLU A 1010 -6.89 -17.26 -41.37
C GLU A 1010 -7.13 -18.78 -41.51
N TRP A 1011 -6.19 -19.60 -41.03
CA TRP A 1011 -6.39 -21.05 -40.98
C TRP A 1011 -7.64 -21.43 -40.19
N LEU A 1012 -7.86 -20.82 -39.02
CA LEU A 1012 -9.01 -21.13 -38.16
C LEU A 1012 -10.36 -20.80 -38.83
N VAL A 1013 -10.47 -19.65 -39.47
CA VAL A 1013 -11.75 -19.19 -40.08
C VAL A 1013 -12.04 -19.82 -41.44
N SER A 1014 -11.01 -20.26 -42.16
CA SER A 1014 -11.13 -20.92 -43.46
C SER A 1014 -11.35 -22.43 -43.38
N HIS A 1015 -11.03 -23.07 -42.24
CA HIS A 1015 -11.09 -24.52 -42.12
C HIS A 1015 -12.51 -25.08 -42.26
N SER A 1016 -12.80 -25.81 -43.34
CA SER A 1016 -14.15 -26.30 -43.67
C SER A 1016 -14.71 -27.31 -42.67
N GLU A 1017 -13.86 -28.14 -42.08
CA GLU A 1017 -14.26 -29.21 -41.16
C GLU A 1017 -14.47 -28.76 -39.71
N LEU A 1018 -14.02 -27.55 -39.33
CA LEU A 1018 -14.31 -27.02 -38.00
C LEU A 1018 -15.77 -26.58 -37.92
N GLU A 1019 -16.43 -26.82 -36.79
CA GLU A 1019 -17.78 -26.34 -36.53
C GLU A 1019 -17.75 -24.83 -36.20
N ALA A 1020 -18.81 -24.10 -36.54
CA ALA A 1020 -18.90 -22.66 -36.30
C ALA A 1020 -18.71 -22.30 -34.82
N GLU A 1021 -19.29 -23.11 -33.92
CA GLU A 1021 -19.16 -22.93 -32.47
C GLU A 1021 -17.72 -23.14 -31.98
N ALA A 1022 -17.02 -24.14 -32.53
CA ALA A 1022 -15.61 -24.40 -32.24
C ALA A 1022 -14.73 -23.21 -32.64
N VAL A 1023 -14.96 -22.69 -33.85
CA VAL A 1023 -14.24 -21.52 -34.36
C VAL A 1023 -14.49 -20.28 -33.49
N ALA A 1024 -15.76 -20.03 -33.13
CA ALA A 1024 -16.11 -18.89 -32.29
C ALA A 1024 -15.48 -18.96 -30.88
N GLU A 1025 -15.48 -20.13 -30.24
CA GLU A 1025 -14.87 -20.30 -28.92
C GLU A 1025 -13.34 -20.21 -28.98
N LEU A 1026 -12.69 -20.82 -29.97
CA LEU A 1026 -11.24 -20.70 -30.15
C LEU A 1026 -10.83 -19.24 -30.41
N ALA A 1027 -11.57 -18.50 -31.23
CA ALA A 1027 -11.32 -17.08 -31.45
C ALA A 1027 -11.45 -16.25 -30.17
N ARG A 1028 -12.48 -16.52 -29.36
CA ARG A 1028 -12.67 -15.88 -28.05
C ARG A 1028 -11.52 -16.17 -27.08
N LYS A 1029 -11.02 -17.41 -27.05
CA LYS A 1029 -9.85 -17.79 -26.26
C LYS A 1029 -8.56 -17.17 -26.80
N ALA A 1030 -8.40 -17.09 -28.12
CA ALA A 1030 -7.23 -16.53 -28.77
C ALA A 1030 -7.08 -15.04 -28.47
N ARG A 1031 -8.21 -14.31 -28.49
CA ARG A 1031 -8.27 -12.91 -28.06
C ARG A 1031 -7.76 -12.69 -26.64
N ARG A 1032 -8.08 -13.61 -25.72
CA ARG A 1032 -7.62 -13.56 -24.32
C ARG A 1032 -6.21 -14.14 -24.12
N GLY A 1033 -5.53 -14.55 -25.19
CA GLY A 1033 -4.26 -15.28 -25.14
C GLY A 1033 -4.34 -16.60 -24.38
N ARG A 1034 -5.54 -17.19 -24.24
CA ARG A 1034 -5.78 -18.45 -23.52
C ARG A 1034 -5.54 -19.68 -24.39
N VAL A 1035 -5.39 -19.48 -25.69
CA VAL A 1035 -5.05 -20.51 -26.66
C VAL A 1035 -4.05 -19.95 -27.64
N ASP A 1036 -3.23 -20.83 -28.18
CA ASP A 1036 -2.20 -20.55 -29.16
C ASP A 1036 -2.56 -21.33 -30.43
N LEU A 1037 -2.91 -20.59 -31.48
CA LEU A 1037 -3.47 -21.18 -32.70
C LEU A 1037 -2.38 -21.92 -33.48
N SER A 1038 -1.13 -21.42 -33.47
CA SER A 1038 0.03 -22.14 -34.01
C SER A 1038 0.20 -23.52 -33.37
N TRP A 1039 0.13 -23.57 -32.03
CA TRP A 1039 0.31 -24.81 -31.30
C TRP A 1039 -0.85 -25.79 -31.56
N ILE A 1040 -2.10 -25.33 -31.57
CA ILE A 1040 -3.25 -26.18 -31.92
C ILE A 1040 -3.06 -26.79 -33.30
N ARG A 1041 -2.63 -26.00 -34.29
CA ARG A 1041 -2.39 -26.49 -35.65
C ARG A 1041 -1.26 -27.52 -35.72
N SER A 1042 -0.31 -27.48 -34.79
CA SER A 1042 0.78 -28.45 -34.69
C SER A 1042 0.40 -29.77 -33.98
N THR A 1043 -0.80 -29.85 -33.39
CA THR A 1043 -1.27 -31.07 -32.73
C THR A 1043 -1.77 -32.09 -33.74
N GLY A 1044 -1.66 -33.37 -33.41
CA GLY A 1044 -2.22 -34.50 -34.18
C GLY A 1044 -3.69 -34.79 -33.88
N LEU A 1045 -4.45 -33.82 -33.34
CA LEU A 1045 -5.88 -34.00 -33.07
C LEU A 1045 -6.65 -34.18 -34.37
N THR A 1046 -7.48 -35.22 -34.42
CA THR A 1046 -8.45 -35.39 -35.50
C THR A 1046 -9.48 -34.26 -35.45
N MET A 1047 -10.16 -33.96 -36.56
CA MET A 1047 -11.15 -32.88 -36.59
C MET A 1047 -12.34 -33.14 -35.65
N GLU A 1048 -12.72 -34.41 -35.44
CA GLU A 1048 -13.73 -34.80 -34.43
C GLU A 1048 -13.27 -34.39 -33.02
N GLU A 1049 -12.02 -34.68 -32.64
CA GLU A 1049 -11.46 -34.34 -31.34
C GLU A 1049 -11.28 -32.83 -31.16
N LEU A 1050 -10.76 -32.15 -32.18
CA LEU A 1050 -10.57 -30.72 -32.15
C LEU A 1050 -11.91 -30.00 -32.02
N ASN A 1051 -12.93 -30.35 -32.81
CA ASN A 1051 -14.27 -29.79 -32.68
C ASN A 1051 -14.86 -30.04 -31.29
N PHE A 1052 -14.71 -31.25 -30.77
CA PHE A 1052 -15.21 -31.56 -29.43
C PHE A 1052 -14.56 -30.70 -28.34
N MET A 1053 -13.24 -30.58 -28.36
CA MET A 1053 -12.48 -29.83 -27.35
C MET A 1053 -12.61 -28.32 -27.54
N ALA A 1054 -12.68 -27.83 -28.77
CA ALA A 1054 -12.75 -26.41 -29.12
C ALA A 1054 -14.07 -25.77 -28.71
N ARG A 1055 -15.20 -26.48 -28.86
CA ARG A 1055 -16.53 -26.01 -28.43
C ARG A 1055 -16.63 -25.79 -26.92
N ASN A 1056 -15.81 -26.47 -26.12
CA ASN A 1056 -15.88 -26.38 -24.67
C ASN A 1056 -15.06 -25.18 -24.14
N GLU A 1057 -15.77 -24.19 -23.58
CA GLU A 1057 -15.16 -23.00 -22.94
C GLU A 1057 -14.17 -23.39 -21.83
N LYS A 1058 -14.39 -24.50 -21.13
CA LYS A 1058 -13.56 -24.96 -20.00
C LYS A 1058 -12.33 -25.79 -20.42
N THR A 1059 -12.15 -26.11 -21.71
CA THR A 1059 -10.96 -26.83 -22.17
C THR A 1059 -9.68 -26.06 -21.80
N ALA A 1060 -8.82 -26.71 -21.02
CA ALA A 1060 -7.62 -26.13 -20.43
C ALA A 1060 -6.43 -26.14 -21.41
N TRP A 1061 -6.56 -25.49 -22.56
CA TRP A 1061 -5.55 -25.48 -23.62
C TRP A 1061 -4.14 -25.11 -23.14
N ARG A 1062 -4.02 -24.12 -22.23
CA ARG A 1062 -2.73 -23.76 -21.64
C ARG A 1062 -2.08 -24.88 -20.84
N LEU A 1063 -2.86 -25.67 -20.08
CA LEU A 1063 -2.34 -26.81 -19.32
C LEU A 1063 -1.75 -27.84 -20.27
N PHE A 1064 -2.47 -28.18 -21.35
CA PHE A 1064 -1.99 -29.15 -22.33
C PHE A 1064 -0.74 -28.66 -23.08
N ARG A 1065 -0.72 -27.38 -23.48
CA ARG A 1065 0.48 -26.78 -24.10
C ARG A 1065 1.68 -26.79 -23.16
N ARG A 1066 1.49 -26.42 -21.89
CA ARG A 1066 2.57 -26.47 -20.88
C ARG A 1066 3.04 -27.88 -20.63
N ALA A 1067 2.12 -28.84 -20.49
CA ALA A 1067 2.48 -30.25 -20.34
C ALA A 1067 3.22 -30.80 -21.58
N ALA A 1068 2.92 -30.32 -22.79
CA ALA A 1068 3.68 -30.68 -23.99
C ALA A 1068 5.08 -30.04 -24.00
N ALA A 1069 5.22 -28.81 -23.52
CA ALA A 1069 6.51 -28.11 -23.41
C ALA A 1069 7.38 -28.63 -22.26
N GLU A 1070 6.77 -29.20 -21.20
CA GLU A 1070 7.44 -29.66 -19.99
C GLU A 1070 7.19 -31.17 -19.77
N PRO A 1071 7.73 -32.06 -20.64
CA PRO A 1071 7.46 -33.50 -20.58
C PRO A 1071 7.96 -34.16 -19.28
N GLY A 1072 8.97 -33.58 -18.61
CA GLY A 1072 9.53 -34.08 -17.35
C GLY A 1072 8.71 -33.75 -16.10
N SER A 1073 7.72 -32.87 -16.16
CA SER A 1073 6.92 -32.48 -14.98
C SER A 1073 5.83 -33.51 -14.69
N LEU A 1074 6.11 -34.48 -13.81
CA LEU A 1074 5.16 -35.55 -13.46
C LEU A 1074 3.82 -35.00 -12.96
N GLU A 1075 3.83 -33.95 -12.15
CA GLU A 1075 2.61 -33.34 -11.63
C GLU A 1075 1.72 -32.78 -12.76
N MET A 1076 2.30 -31.98 -13.67
CA MET A 1076 1.55 -31.45 -14.82
C MET A 1076 1.07 -32.56 -15.74
N GLN A 1077 1.87 -33.62 -15.92
CA GLN A 1077 1.46 -34.77 -16.71
C GLN A 1077 0.28 -35.52 -16.09
N LEU A 1078 0.26 -35.71 -14.77
CA LEU A 1078 -0.85 -36.33 -14.04
C LEU A 1078 -2.10 -35.47 -14.13
N GLN A 1079 -2.00 -34.15 -13.92
CA GLN A 1079 -3.12 -33.22 -14.06
C GLN A 1079 -3.68 -33.22 -15.50
N ALA A 1080 -2.80 -33.17 -16.51
CA ALA A 1080 -3.20 -33.24 -17.91
C ALA A 1080 -3.89 -34.59 -18.22
N ARG A 1081 -3.36 -35.71 -17.73
CA ARG A 1081 -3.97 -37.04 -17.87
C ARG A 1081 -5.37 -37.10 -17.28
N GLU A 1082 -5.57 -36.57 -16.07
CA GLU A 1082 -6.89 -36.56 -15.43
C GLU A 1082 -7.90 -35.71 -16.21
N ARG A 1083 -7.49 -34.53 -16.72
CA ARG A 1083 -8.36 -33.68 -17.53
C ARG A 1083 -8.71 -34.32 -18.87
N LEU A 1084 -7.74 -34.93 -19.55
CA LEU A 1084 -7.98 -35.64 -20.81
C LEU A 1084 -8.86 -36.87 -20.61
N ARG A 1085 -8.75 -37.55 -19.47
CA ARG A 1085 -9.63 -38.66 -19.12
C ARG A 1085 -11.09 -38.22 -18.96
N GLY A 1086 -11.32 -37.08 -18.32
CA GLY A 1086 -12.67 -36.47 -18.26
C GLY A 1086 -13.22 -36.18 -19.65
N ILE A 1087 -12.43 -35.51 -20.49
CA ILE A 1087 -12.77 -35.19 -21.88
C ILE A 1087 -13.06 -36.46 -22.68
N ALA A 1088 -12.23 -37.51 -22.54
CA ALA A 1088 -12.42 -38.79 -23.21
C ALA A 1088 -13.75 -39.45 -22.83
N ALA A 1089 -14.12 -39.44 -21.56
CA ALA A 1089 -15.40 -39.98 -21.09
C ALA A 1089 -16.59 -39.17 -21.67
N GLU A 1090 -16.51 -37.84 -21.67
CA GLU A 1090 -17.54 -36.99 -22.28
C GLU A 1090 -17.66 -37.24 -23.79
N MET A 1091 -16.54 -37.38 -24.51
CA MET A 1091 -16.51 -37.70 -25.95
C MET A 1091 -17.17 -39.04 -26.26
N LEU A 1092 -16.83 -40.08 -25.48
CA LEU A 1092 -17.41 -41.41 -25.65
C LEU A 1092 -18.91 -41.40 -25.33
N THR A 1093 -19.33 -40.59 -24.37
CA THR A 1093 -20.74 -40.40 -24.03
C THR A 1093 -21.50 -39.73 -25.18
N GLU A 1094 -20.96 -38.64 -25.75
CA GLU A 1094 -21.56 -37.97 -26.91
C GLU A 1094 -21.66 -38.91 -28.11
N ARG A 1095 -20.56 -39.59 -28.47
CA ARG A 1095 -20.50 -40.51 -29.61
C ARG A 1095 -21.43 -41.71 -29.47
N ASN A 1096 -21.59 -42.24 -28.25
CA ASN A 1096 -22.43 -43.40 -27.99
C ASN A 1096 -23.79 -43.03 -27.40
N ALA A 1097 -24.21 -41.75 -27.42
CA ALA A 1097 -25.42 -41.30 -26.73
C ALA A 1097 -26.66 -42.12 -27.10
N ARG A 1098 -26.85 -42.46 -28.38
CA ARG A 1098 -27.99 -43.30 -28.82
C ARG A 1098 -27.92 -44.74 -28.28
N LYS A 1099 -26.72 -45.29 -28.09
CA LYS A 1099 -26.50 -46.64 -27.55
C LYS A 1099 -26.66 -46.65 -26.02
N LEU A 1100 -26.11 -45.64 -25.36
CA LEU A 1100 -26.15 -45.49 -23.90
C LEU A 1100 -27.55 -45.09 -23.39
N PHE A 1101 -28.33 -44.37 -24.21
CA PHE A 1101 -29.66 -43.87 -23.86
C PHE A 1101 -30.69 -44.21 -24.96
N PRO A 1102 -31.13 -45.48 -25.06
CA PRO A 1102 -32.11 -45.90 -26.06
C PRO A 1102 -33.41 -45.09 -25.98
N GLY A 1103 -33.93 -44.64 -27.13
CA GLY A 1103 -35.14 -43.79 -27.19
C GLY A 1103 -34.89 -42.30 -26.94
N PHE A 1104 -33.62 -41.88 -26.80
CA PHE A 1104 -33.22 -40.49 -26.66
C PHE A 1104 -32.21 -40.09 -27.74
N ARG A 1105 -32.19 -38.79 -28.06
CA ARG A 1105 -31.17 -38.16 -28.91
C ARG A 1105 -30.52 -37.02 -28.16
N LEU A 1106 -29.22 -36.84 -28.36
CA LEU A 1106 -28.52 -35.65 -27.88
C LEU A 1106 -29.05 -34.41 -28.61
N THR A 1107 -29.45 -33.41 -27.83
CA THR A 1107 -30.02 -32.14 -28.35
C THR A 1107 -29.28 -30.91 -27.85
N GLY A 1108 -28.45 -31.04 -26.83
CA GLY A 1108 -27.59 -29.96 -26.36
C GLY A 1108 -26.37 -30.48 -25.62
N ARG A 1109 -25.32 -29.66 -25.58
CA ARG A 1109 -24.06 -29.92 -24.87
C ARG A 1109 -23.68 -28.68 -24.07
N GLN A 1110 -23.03 -28.87 -22.91
CA GLN A 1110 -22.60 -27.81 -22.00
C GLN A 1110 -23.72 -26.79 -21.76
N VAL A 1111 -24.89 -27.30 -21.37
CA VAL A 1111 -26.12 -26.51 -21.29
C VAL A 1111 -26.13 -25.74 -19.98
N LYS A 1112 -26.23 -24.41 -20.08
CA LYS A 1112 -26.35 -23.52 -18.92
C LYS A 1112 -27.70 -23.76 -18.23
N MET A 1113 -27.62 -23.96 -16.93
CA MET A 1113 -28.75 -24.13 -16.03
C MET A 1113 -29.03 -22.85 -15.24
N LYS A 1114 -29.98 -22.92 -14.30
CA LYS A 1114 -30.22 -21.86 -13.33
C LYS A 1114 -28.96 -21.62 -12.48
N GLU A 1115 -28.82 -20.43 -11.93
CA GLU A 1115 -27.70 -20.05 -11.04
C GLU A 1115 -26.28 -20.19 -11.66
N GLY A 1116 -26.18 -20.36 -12.99
CA GLY A 1116 -24.89 -20.39 -13.71
C GLY A 1116 -24.18 -21.74 -13.73
N HIS A 1117 -24.82 -22.80 -13.23
CA HIS A 1117 -24.33 -24.17 -13.38
C HIS A 1117 -24.40 -24.62 -14.85
N ILE A 1118 -23.57 -25.60 -15.22
CA ILE A 1118 -23.51 -26.14 -16.59
C ILE A 1118 -23.50 -27.65 -16.47
N ILE A 1119 -24.37 -28.34 -17.19
CA ILE A 1119 -24.30 -29.81 -17.30
C ILE A 1119 -23.70 -30.23 -18.63
N ASP A 1120 -23.10 -31.41 -18.66
CA ASP A 1120 -22.35 -31.85 -19.84
C ASP A 1120 -23.23 -32.04 -21.09
N ASN A 1121 -24.37 -32.72 -20.97
CA ASN A 1121 -25.23 -33.06 -22.11
C ASN A 1121 -26.72 -32.96 -21.78
N VAL A 1122 -27.55 -32.64 -22.79
CA VAL A 1122 -29.01 -32.69 -22.72
C VAL A 1122 -29.52 -33.65 -23.79
N LEU A 1123 -30.32 -34.60 -23.35
CA LEU A 1123 -31.00 -35.58 -24.20
C LEU A 1123 -32.48 -35.22 -24.35
N THR A 1124 -33.09 -35.50 -25.49
CA THR A 1124 -34.54 -35.38 -25.72
C THR A 1124 -35.10 -36.68 -26.24
N ALA A 1125 -36.29 -37.07 -25.76
CA ALA A 1125 -36.97 -38.28 -26.20
C ALA A 1125 -37.28 -38.24 -27.70
N THR A 1126 -37.05 -39.34 -28.42
CA THR A 1126 -37.32 -39.42 -29.87
C THR A 1126 -38.81 -39.45 -30.20
N MET A 1127 -39.67 -39.87 -29.27
CA MET A 1127 -41.13 -40.01 -29.46
C MET A 1127 -41.95 -38.77 -29.03
N GLY A 1128 -41.31 -37.66 -28.65
CA GLY A 1128 -42.03 -36.41 -28.35
C GLY A 1128 -41.13 -35.30 -27.78
N PRO A 1129 -41.27 -34.03 -28.24
CA PRO A 1129 -40.35 -32.94 -27.90
C PRO A 1129 -40.43 -32.42 -26.45
N LYS A 1130 -41.26 -33.02 -25.58
CA LYS A 1130 -41.57 -32.50 -24.23
C LYS A 1130 -40.77 -33.13 -23.07
N LEU A 1131 -40.00 -34.20 -23.30
CA LEU A 1131 -39.16 -34.82 -22.25
C LEU A 1131 -37.68 -34.57 -22.55
N GLN A 1132 -37.03 -33.78 -21.69
CA GLN A 1132 -35.60 -33.50 -21.73
C GLN A 1132 -34.92 -34.04 -20.46
N HIS A 1133 -33.76 -34.66 -20.60
CA HIS A 1133 -32.97 -35.17 -19.49
C HIS A 1133 -31.57 -34.56 -19.51
N GLY A 1134 -31.12 -34.07 -18.36
CA GLY A 1134 -29.74 -33.70 -18.17
C GLY A 1134 -28.86 -34.92 -17.93
N VAL A 1135 -27.66 -34.91 -18.49
CA VAL A 1135 -26.64 -35.94 -18.32
C VAL A 1135 -25.36 -35.26 -17.85
N GLU A 1136 -24.87 -35.67 -16.69
CA GLU A 1136 -23.56 -35.28 -16.18
C GLU A 1136 -22.59 -36.45 -16.34
N VAL A 1137 -21.36 -36.19 -16.79
CA VAL A 1137 -20.36 -37.22 -17.05
C VAL A 1137 -19.18 -37.02 -16.10
N LYS A 1138 -18.80 -38.09 -15.40
CA LYS A 1138 -17.62 -38.08 -14.53
C LYS A 1138 -16.68 -39.21 -14.92
N GLY A 1139 -15.70 -38.88 -15.75
CA GLY A 1139 -14.60 -39.76 -16.15
C GLY A 1139 -13.60 -40.08 -15.03
N TRP A 1140 -14.01 -40.11 -13.76
CA TRP A 1140 -13.14 -40.47 -12.64
C TRP A 1140 -12.87 -41.99 -12.65
N ASN A 1141 -11.69 -42.41 -12.22
CA ASN A 1141 -11.41 -43.83 -11.97
C ASN A 1141 -11.95 -44.26 -10.60
N ASP A 1142 -11.95 -45.57 -10.34
CA ASP A 1142 -12.44 -46.14 -9.08
C ASP A 1142 -11.75 -45.53 -7.84
N ASN A 1143 -10.44 -45.33 -7.87
CA ASN A 1143 -9.71 -44.75 -6.75
C ASN A 1143 -10.15 -43.30 -6.45
N ARG A 1144 -10.37 -42.48 -7.48
CA ARG A 1144 -10.85 -41.10 -7.30
C ARG A 1144 -12.28 -41.05 -6.79
N TRP A 1145 -13.16 -41.92 -7.30
CA TRP A 1145 -14.51 -42.07 -6.77
C TRP A 1145 -14.50 -42.49 -5.31
N ARG A 1146 -13.72 -43.52 -4.96
CA ARG A 1146 -13.54 -43.99 -3.58
C ARG A 1146 -13.10 -42.84 -2.67
N LYS A 1147 -12.00 -42.17 -3.02
CA LYS A 1147 -11.48 -41.04 -2.23
C LYS A 1147 -12.51 -39.93 -2.06
N ALA A 1148 -13.22 -39.54 -3.12
CA ALA A 1148 -14.21 -38.48 -3.04
C ALA A 1148 -15.38 -38.87 -2.12
N LEU A 1149 -15.92 -40.08 -2.27
CA LEU A 1149 -17.03 -40.59 -1.47
C LEU A 1149 -16.64 -40.83 0.00
N ASP A 1150 -15.44 -41.37 0.25
CA ASP A 1150 -14.91 -41.54 1.61
C ASP A 1150 -14.72 -40.19 2.29
N THR A 1151 -14.22 -39.20 1.55
CA THR A 1151 -14.06 -37.84 2.07
C THR A 1151 -15.41 -37.19 2.36
N TRP A 1152 -16.42 -37.41 1.51
CA TRP A 1152 -17.78 -36.95 1.75
C TRP A 1152 -18.37 -37.54 3.04
N LEU A 1153 -18.22 -38.85 3.23
CA LEU A 1153 -18.67 -39.54 4.45
C LEU A 1153 -17.90 -39.06 5.68
N ALA A 1154 -16.58 -38.87 5.58
CA ALA A 1154 -15.75 -38.33 6.65
C ALA A 1154 -16.24 -36.92 7.07
N ARG A 1155 -16.57 -36.06 6.10
CA ARG A 1155 -17.14 -34.73 6.37
C ARG A 1155 -18.48 -34.82 7.08
N GLN A 1156 -19.38 -35.72 6.63
CA GLN A 1156 -20.66 -35.91 7.30
C GLN A 1156 -20.50 -36.44 8.72
N GLY A 1157 -19.45 -37.23 8.99
CA GLY A 1157 -19.05 -37.66 10.33
C GLY A 1157 -18.34 -36.60 11.17
N GLY A 1158 -18.20 -35.36 10.69
CA GLY A 1158 -17.55 -34.26 11.42
C GLY A 1158 -16.01 -34.29 11.39
N ALA A 1159 -15.40 -35.13 10.53
CA ALA A 1159 -13.95 -35.18 10.41
C ALA A 1159 -13.39 -33.92 9.73
N THR A 1160 -12.27 -33.43 10.24
CA THR A 1160 -11.52 -32.32 9.65
C THR A 1160 -10.88 -32.76 8.33
N LEU A 1161 -11.12 -32.03 7.26
CA LEU A 1161 -10.60 -32.33 5.92
C LEU A 1161 -9.38 -31.47 5.59
N ASN A 1162 -8.40 -32.03 4.89
CA ASN A 1162 -7.34 -31.24 4.26
C ASN A 1162 -7.84 -30.55 2.96
N GLU A 1163 -7.02 -29.68 2.36
CA GLU A 1163 -7.43 -28.91 1.16
C GLU A 1163 -7.79 -29.80 -0.04
N GLN A 1164 -7.04 -30.89 -0.27
CA GLN A 1164 -7.31 -31.82 -1.37
C GLN A 1164 -8.63 -32.56 -1.16
N GLN A 1165 -8.90 -32.95 0.08
CA GLN A 1165 -10.15 -33.56 0.52
C GLN A 1165 -11.32 -32.58 0.38
N ASP A 1166 -11.17 -31.34 0.85
CA ASP A 1166 -12.22 -30.32 0.71
C ASP A 1166 -12.49 -29.98 -0.77
N ALA A 1167 -11.46 -29.98 -1.62
CA ALA A 1167 -11.63 -29.84 -3.07
C ALA A 1167 -12.43 -30.99 -3.70
N LEU A 1168 -12.22 -32.24 -3.26
CA LEU A 1168 -13.03 -33.39 -3.70
C LEU A 1168 -14.48 -33.26 -3.22
N VAL A 1169 -14.70 -32.81 -1.99
CA VAL A 1169 -16.06 -32.56 -1.49
C VAL A 1169 -16.74 -31.44 -2.25
N LYS A 1170 -16.05 -30.34 -2.54
CA LYS A 1170 -16.57 -29.26 -3.40
C LYS A 1170 -16.94 -29.77 -4.79
N GLN A 1171 -16.15 -30.68 -5.36
CA GLN A 1171 -16.48 -31.33 -6.64
C GLN A 1171 -17.74 -32.21 -6.55
N LEU A 1172 -17.92 -32.95 -5.46
CA LEU A 1172 -19.13 -33.74 -5.23
C LEU A 1172 -20.35 -32.84 -4.96
N GLN A 1173 -20.20 -31.77 -4.19
CA GLN A 1173 -21.26 -30.79 -3.98
C GLN A 1173 -21.68 -30.15 -5.31
N HIS A 1174 -20.70 -29.72 -6.12
CA HIS A 1174 -20.99 -29.16 -7.44
C HIS A 1174 -21.71 -30.16 -8.35
N LEU A 1175 -21.33 -31.45 -8.30
CA LEU A 1175 -22.05 -32.51 -8.99
C LEU A 1175 -23.51 -32.61 -8.51
N LEU A 1176 -23.76 -32.55 -7.20
CA LEU A 1176 -25.13 -32.57 -6.66
C LEU A 1176 -25.95 -31.37 -7.13
N ASP A 1177 -25.35 -30.17 -7.11
CA ASP A 1177 -26.00 -28.95 -7.58
C ASP A 1177 -26.36 -29.07 -9.07
N GLN A 1178 -25.42 -29.55 -9.91
CA GLN A 1178 -25.63 -29.81 -11.34
C GLN A 1178 -26.77 -30.83 -11.57
N LEU A 1179 -26.82 -31.91 -10.80
CA LEU A 1179 -27.86 -32.93 -10.89
C LEU A 1179 -29.23 -32.39 -10.42
N ALA A 1180 -29.26 -31.58 -9.37
CA ALA A 1180 -30.46 -30.94 -8.87
C ALA A 1180 -31.03 -29.94 -9.90
N ASP A 1181 -30.17 -29.14 -10.52
CA ASP A 1181 -30.55 -28.23 -11.60
C ASP A 1181 -31.06 -28.96 -12.83
N ALA A 1182 -30.39 -30.06 -13.21
CA ALA A 1182 -30.84 -30.93 -14.29
C ALA A 1182 -32.23 -31.53 -14.02
N ALA A 1183 -32.54 -31.84 -12.76
CA ALA A 1183 -33.87 -32.32 -12.36
C ALA A 1183 -34.95 -31.22 -12.44
N ASN A 1184 -34.56 -29.95 -12.36
CA ASN A 1184 -35.46 -28.78 -12.44
C ASN A 1184 -35.72 -28.29 -13.89
N ALA A 1185 -34.87 -28.68 -14.85
CA ALA A 1185 -35.07 -28.44 -16.28
C ALA A 1185 -36.31 -29.25 -16.80
N PRO A 1186 -36.95 -28.88 -17.93
CA PRO A 1186 -38.26 -29.42 -18.28
C PRO A 1186 -38.28 -30.95 -18.51
N ARG A 1187 -38.65 -31.64 -17.41
CA ARG A 1187 -39.22 -32.98 -17.25
C ARG A 1187 -38.33 -34.17 -17.61
N GLY A 1188 -37.40 -34.52 -16.70
CA GLY A 1188 -36.74 -35.83 -16.64
C GLY A 1188 -35.86 -36.00 -15.40
N LYS A 1189 -35.72 -37.24 -14.88
CA LYS A 1189 -34.68 -37.59 -13.89
C LYS A 1189 -33.30 -37.48 -14.56
N PRO A 1190 -32.28 -36.89 -13.92
CA PRO A 1190 -30.97 -36.73 -14.52
C PRO A 1190 -30.23 -38.06 -14.61
N PHE A 1191 -29.29 -38.15 -15.55
CA PHE A 1191 -28.36 -39.26 -15.67
C PHE A 1191 -26.97 -38.87 -15.18
N LEU A 1192 -26.30 -39.79 -14.49
CA LEU A 1192 -24.88 -39.70 -14.18
C LEU A 1192 -24.13 -40.79 -14.93
N VAL A 1193 -23.18 -40.40 -15.77
CA VAL A 1193 -22.32 -41.35 -16.49
C VAL A 1193 -21.01 -41.56 -15.72
N VAL A 1194 -20.70 -42.82 -15.42
CA VAL A 1194 -19.50 -43.26 -14.71
C VAL A 1194 -18.80 -44.41 -15.44
N THR A 1195 -17.63 -44.81 -14.97
CA THR A 1195 -16.92 -46.01 -15.48
C THR A 1195 -17.59 -47.30 -15.01
N ASP A 1196 -17.54 -48.36 -15.82
CA ASP A 1196 -18.02 -49.71 -15.47
C ASP A 1196 -17.07 -50.47 -14.50
N LYS A 1197 -15.85 -49.98 -14.29
CA LYS A 1197 -14.84 -50.61 -13.41
C LYS A 1197 -14.81 -50.03 -11.99
N LEU A 1198 -15.95 -49.56 -11.46
CA LEU A 1198 -16.06 -49.25 -10.04
C LEU A 1198 -16.04 -50.56 -9.23
N SER A 1199 -15.21 -50.61 -8.19
CA SER A 1199 -15.23 -51.73 -7.25
C SER A 1199 -16.59 -51.81 -6.55
N GLY A 1200 -17.02 -53.03 -6.18
CA GLY A 1200 -18.30 -53.26 -5.48
C GLY A 1200 -18.56 -52.27 -4.34
N PRO A 1201 -17.60 -52.08 -3.40
CA PRO A 1201 -17.73 -51.12 -2.32
C PRO A 1201 -17.88 -49.66 -2.79
N THR A 1202 -17.14 -49.24 -3.82
CA THR A 1202 -17.26 -47.88 -4.37
C THR A 1202 -18.63 -47.67 -5.04
N ARG A 1203 -19.13 -48.68 -5.76
CA ARG A 1203 -20.44 -48.65 -6.43
C ARG A 1203 -21.60 -48.57 -5.42
N GLU A 1204 -21.52 -49.32 -4.32
CA GLU A 1204 -22.48 -49.24 -3.22
C GLU A 1204 -22.48 -47.85 -2.59
N LYS A 1205 -21.30 -47.31 -2.24
CA LYS A 1205 -21.16 -45.93 -1.72
C LYS A 1205 -21.71 -44.88 -2.67
N LEU A 1206 -21.47 -45.00 -3.97
CA LEU A 1206 -22.02 -44.08 -4.97
C LEU A 1206 -23.55 -44.15 -5.00
N THR A 1207 -24.10 -45.37 -4.96
CA THR A 1207 -25.55 -45.61 -4.96
C THR A 1207 -26.20 -45.00 -3.72
N ASP A 1208 -25.60 -45.18 -2.54
CA ASP A 1208 -26.10 -44.61 -1.29
C ASP A 1208 -25.96 -43.08 -1.26
N PHE A 1209 -24.84 -42.55 -1.76
CA PHE A 1209 -24.62 -41.11 -1.93
C PHE A 1209 -25.70 -40.47 -2.80
N LEU A 1210 -26.02 -41.06 -3.96
CA LEU A 1210 -27.06 -40.54 -4.85
C LEU A 1210 -28.47 -40.73 -4.27
N ARG A 1211 -28.75 -41.85 -3.60
CA ARG A 1211 -30.05 -42.09 -2.95
C ARG A 1211 -30.34 -41.07 -1.84
N THR A 1212 -29.31 -40.64 -1.15
CA THR A 1212 -29.40 -39.66 -0.07
C THR A 1212 -29.53 -38.24 -0.61
N ASN A 1213 -28.69 -37.88 -1.59
CA ASN A 1213 -28.50 -36.47 -1.96
C ASN A 1213 -29.09 -36.07 -3.33
N ALA A 1214 -29.31 -37.02 -4.26
CA ALA A 1214 -29.82 -36.75 -5.61
C ALA A 1214 -30.83 -37.83 -6.05
N ARG A 1215 -31.97 -37.88 -5.35
CA ARG A 1215 -32.98 -38.94 -5.52
C ARG A 1215 -33.50 -39.01 -6.95
N GLY A 1216 -33.39 -40.21 -7.54
CA GLY A 1216 -33.89 -40.50 -8.88
C GLY A 1216 -32.85 -40.38 -9.98
N THR A 1217 -31.63 -39.93 -9.71
CA THR A 1217 -30.54 -39.97 -10.70
C THR A 1217 -30.28 -41.41 -11.15
N GLN A 1218 -30.25 -41.64 -12.47
CA GLN A 1218 -29.93 -42.94 -13.05
C GLN A 1218 -28.44 -43.00 -13.40
N VAL A 1219 -27.75 -44.05 -12.97
CA VAL A 1219 -26.33 -44.26 -13.27
C VAL A 1219 -26.20 -45.06 -14.56
N ILE A 1220 -25.41 -44.55 -15.51
CA ILE A 1220 -25.07 -45.22 -16.76
C ILE A 1220 -23.56 -45.46 -16.79
N GLU A 1221 -23.17 -46.64 -17.23
CA GLU A 1221 -21.77 -47.08 -17.20
C GLU A 1221 -21.16 -47.05 -18.61
N VAL A 1222 -19.90 -46.58 -18.70
CA VAL A 1222 -19.08 -46.62 -19.92
C VAL A 1222 -17.85 -47.47 -19.66
N GLU A 1223 -17.50 -48.31 -20.64
CA GLU A 1223 -16.34 -49.21 -20.58
C GLU A 1223 -15.03 -48.45 -20.29
N GLU A 1224 -14.38 -48.77 -19.17
CA GLU A 1224 -13.12 -48.18 -18.71
C GLU A 1224 -12.01 -48.25 -19.76
N VAL A 1225 -11.92 -49.39 -20.45
CA VAL A 1225 -10.91 -49.65 -21.48
C VAL A 1225 -11.01 -48.62 -22.59
N ARG A 1226 -12.23 -48.27 -23.03
CA ARG A 1226 -12.44 -47.26 -24.07
C ARG A 1226 -12.04 -45.87 -23.59
N ILE A 1227 -12.33 -45.53 -22.33
CA ILE A 1227 -11.92 -44.24 -21.74
C ILE A 1227 -10.39 -44.13 -21.74
N LEU A 1228 -9.69 -45.19 -21.33
CA LEU A 1228 -8.23 -45.23 -21.32
C LEU A 1228 -7.62 -45.17 -22.72
N GLU A 1229 -8.14 -45.94 -23.67
CA GLU A 1229 -7.71 -45.91 -25.07
C GLU A 1229 -7.87 -44.52 -25.68
N LYS A 1230 -9.04 -43.90 -25.49
CA LYS A 1230 -9.28 -42.54 -25.99
C LYS A 1230 -8.43 -41.49 -25.29
N THR A 1231 -8.16 -41.66 -24.00
CA THR A 1231 -7.22 -40.80 -23.25
C THR A 1231 -5.81 -40.92 -23.83
N LYS A 1232 -5.35 -42.15 -24.14
CA LYS A 1232 -4.04 -42.39 -24.76
C LYS A 1232 -3.95 -41.73 -26.14
N GLN A 1233 -4.97 -41.90 -26.97
CA GLN A 1233 -5.06 -41.26 -28.30
C GLN A 1233 -4.96 -39.73 -28.19
N LEU A 1234 -5.73 -39.11 -27.29
CA LEU A 1234 -5.69 -37.66 -27.07
C LEU A 1234 -4.33 -37.17 -26.56
N ARG A 1235 -3.66 -37.95 -25.70
CA ARG A 1235 -2.30 -37.63 -25.23
C ARG A 1235 -1.30 -37.62 -26.37
N ALA A 1236 -1.30 -38.68 -27.18
CA ALA A 1236 -0.42 -38.78 -28.34
C ALA A 1236 -0.68 -37.63 -29.33
N ALA A 1237 -1.96 -37.34 -29.63
CA ALA A 1237 -2.36 -36.23 -30.49
C ALA A 1237 -1.90 -34.86 -29.96
N LEU A 1238 -1.85 -34.67 -28.65
CA LEU A 1238 -1.39 -33.42 -28.03
C LEU A 1238 0.14 -33.38 -27.79
N ASN A 1239 0.90 -34.33 -28.35
CA ASN A 1239 2.34 -34.48 -28.16
C ASN A 1239 2.75 -34.61 -26.67
N LEU A 1240 1.92 -35.29 -25.87
CA LEU A 1240 2.22 -35.59 -24.47
C LEU A 1240 2.88 -36.97 -24.33
N PRO A 1241 3.81 -37.18 -23.37
CA PRO A 1241 4.44 -38.48 -23.15
C PRO A 1241 3.41 -39.62 -22.94
N GLU A 1242 3.55 -40.72 -23.66
CA GLU A 1242 2.65 -41.88 -23.51
C GLU A 1242 2.85 -42.59 -22.17
N ASN A 1243 4.11 -42.79 -21.78
CA ASN A 1243 4.49 -43.50 -20.57
C ASN A 1243 4.87 -42.48 -19.49
N LEU A 1244 4.07 -42.42 -18.42
CA LEU A 1244 4.46 -41.71 -17.20
C LEU A 1244 5.27 -42.67 -16.35
N SER A 1245 6.58 -42.46 -16.27
CA SER A 1245 7.44 -43.19 -15.32
C SER A 1245 6.97 -42.84 -13.90
N GLY A 1246 6.27 -43.77 -13.24
CA GLY A 1246 5.95 -43.63 -11.79
C GLY A 1246 4.48 -43.78 -11.38
N GLY A 1247 3.69 -44.64 -12.01
CA GLY A 1247 2.39 -45.04 -11.44
C GLY A 1247 1.90 -46.37 -12.00
N ALA A 1248 1.72 -47.36 -11.13
CA ALA A 1248 1.21 -48.69 -11.45
C ALA A 1248 -0.14 -48.63 -12.21
N PRO A 1249 -0.46 -49.67 -13.02
CA PRO A 1249 -1.57 -49.72 -13.97
C PRO A 1249 -2.95 -49.40 -13.38
#